data_AF-A0A9D8VEM3-F1
#
_entry.id   AF-A0A9D8VEM3-F1
#
_cell.length_a   1.000
_cell.length_b   1.000
_cell.length_c   1.000
_cell.angle_alpha   90.00
_cell.angle_beta   90.00
_cell.angle_gamma   90.00
#
_symmetry.space_group_name_H-M   'P 1'
#
loop_
_entity.id
_entity.type
_entity.pdbx_description
1 polymer ?
#
loop_
_entity_poly.entity_id
_entity_poly.type
_entity_poly.pdbx_seq_one_letter_code
_entity_poly.pdbx_strand_id
1 'polypeptide(L)'
;MLDTLFSPTQAVPLVAALADLTIKAALILALAGIATSLLRKRPASVRHAIWLAAVTGILAMPVLTAMLPNWHVLPAGSTFHAAAIEQHNAHYDAVVAQTEAANPWTTDTGDGLAAESEAGVPPTNGSATTRGAANPEASAITPGASAARTEAAGTVESAAPGTEVAGTAAPSTEAPSTAAPSTEAPGAAQLAEEPAAPAIQPARNAVLAGMADIWSTLRSTHWSVILLGIWLLGVLAIMGHHFIGAVGLYMVARRARPIRDQEWLDLADEIGDRLWITREVHLLKSHVTTMPVTWGGRKPVVLLPSDADTWTDERRRYVLTHEFAHIRRWDCTTQGFAQLACALYWFNPLVWVASRRLRVERERACDDQVLMAGGKASNYAEHLLDIARSLRATIANPLGAVAMARPSQLEGRVLAILDPDRRRRGFTRAHTTAVMIAALVVVLPIAALAPQSSATDFATTPTETEAPASWDSADVQAPEAAPESPDPAPESELAERARSFLPAVADRRPNVALPDTIDTRKRKVVDAFMKALGDEDEEIRRQAAHVLGEIGDARAIPALRKAMSDDPSNDVRRAALWALAEMDEDDVIPVLINQVGSERDPESRRQMAYMIGDNADDGDRRAGQALMSLLDDSDAEVRATAAWGLAEIEYTPALDALLALAEDPNDDVQERAIWAIGEIAEEADSGRAVEVLIGALGSQNANVREMAAWSLGESESPRATEALAAALNAERSPEVKAKIAWALGEIEDDRAVPALAVAMRDANTEVRTAAAYALSEIDTSESLRALALAVDDDDVKVRRQAIYALSELEDVESIPVLERAARDGDSQIRKAAIYALAELEDERAIPALVAALDDGNAQIRRQAIYGLGELESDNPRVIEGLQLALGDENAETRRAAIHALGEIEDSGSADALIDALSDGNADNRRAAAWAIAEILEDEPNERALNALAEMLRADGNAENRKAAAYALGEIGSPDAIDALRAALDDENRDVRRAAAHALSDIDWDDDEWDSNWDDGNKEEGDWDNQNWEEGDWDNAGASIDVHVDPGTVHITGLGAAIGDIAETALSAAGSALRSIDFENVLWTIEHELSSVDVDAWVDHVESQIHHLDHEIESSVRFAMIEALEGIAKARPNSADSRAAVRALKRMDTKESHKAVKRIKDCDCH
;
A
#
# COMPACT_ATOMS: atom_id res chain seq x y z
N MET A 1 -29.64 -29.56 -15.32
CA MET A 1 -29.82 -28.11 -15.63
C MET A 1 -28.52 -27.33 -15.45
N LEU A 2 -27.73 -27.59 -14.40
CA LEU A 2 -26.35 -27.09 -14.34
C LEU A 2 -25.49 -27.74 -15.44
N ASP A 3 -25.68 -29.04 -15.69
CA ASP A 3 -25.04 -29.85 -16.73
C ASP A 3 -25.21 -29.28 -18.15
N THR A 4 -26.32 -28.58 -18.39
CA THR A 4 -26.64 -27.89 -19.66
C THR A 4 -26.10 -26.46 -19.74
N LEU A 5 -25.61 -25.89 -18.63
CA LEU A 5 -24.95 -24.58 -18.59
C LEU A 5 -23.42 -24.71 -18.63
N PHE A 6 -22.87 -25.77 -18.03
CA PHE A 6 -21.44 -26.05 -18.00
C PHE A 6 -20.96 -27.03 -19.09
N SER A 7 -21.78 -27.31 -20.11
CA SER A 7 -21.32 -28.11 -21.25
C SER A 7 -20.24 -27.34 -22.02
N PRO A 8 -19.10 -27.97 -22.39
CA PRO A 8 -17.97 -27.24 -23.00
C PRO A 8 -18.32 -26.55 -24.33
N THR A 9 -19.31 -27.10 -25.05
CA THR A 9 -19.91 -26.51 -26.26
C THR A 9 -20.57 -25.14 -26.05
N GLN A 10 -21.00 -24.82 -24.83
CA GLN A 10 -21.61 -23.53 -24.47
C GLN A 10 -20.62 -22.61 -23.74
N ALA A 11 -19.63 -23.17 -23.04
CA ALA A 11 -18.67 -22.39 -22.27
C ALA A 11 -17.71 -21.55 -23.15
N VAL A 12 -17.26 -22.07 -24.30
CA VAL A 12 -16.34 -21.34 -25.20
C VAL A 12 -16.92 -20.00 -25.71
N PRO A 13 -18.12 -19.94 -26.33
CA PRO A 13 -18.69 -18.66 -26.78
C PRO A 13 -19.01 -17.71 -25.61
N LEU A 14 -19.35 -18.24 -24.43
CA LEU A 14 -19.61 -17.42 -23.24
C LEU A 14 -18.34 -16.73 -22.72
N VAL A 15 -17.19 -17.42 -22.70
CA VAL A 15 -15.91 -16.81 -22.33
C VAL A 15 -15.43 -15.79 -23.37
N ALA A 16 -15.66 -16.05 -24.67
CA ALA A 16 -15.39 -15.07 -25.72
C ALA A 16 -16.25 -13.80 -25.55
N ALA A 17 -17.53 -13.94 -25.19
CA ALA A 17 -18.42 -12.82 -24.89
C ALA A 17 -17.97 -12.03 -23.63
N LEU A 18 -17.51 -12.71 -22.57
CA LEU A 18 -16.95 -12.06 -21.38
C LEU A 18 -15.68 -11.24 -21.71
N ALA A 19 -14.83 -11.72 -22.62
CA ALA A 19 -13.65 -10.99 -23.07
C ALA A 19 -14.02 -9.72 -23.87
N ASP A 20 -14.93 -9.83 -24.85
CA ASP A 20 -15.45 -8.69 -25.63
C ASP A 20 -16.10 -7.63 -24.71
N LEU A 21 -16.98 -8.08 -23.80
CA LEU A 21 -17.61 -7.21 -22.80
C LEU A 21 -16.59 -6.52 -21.87
N THR A 22 -15.47 -7.16 -21.57
CA THR A 22 -14.39 -6.58 -20.75
C THR A 22 -13.65 -5.48 -21.49
N ILE A 23 -13.29 -5.69 -22.76
CA ILE A 23 -12.63 -4.69 -23.60
C ILE A 23 -13.54 -3.47 -23.80
N LYS A 24 -14.82 -3.71 -24.12
CA LYS A 24 -15.83 -2.65 -24.26
C LYS A 24 -16.05 -1.88 -22.95
N ALA A 25 -16.09 -2.57 -21.80
CA ALA A 25 -16.19 -1.93 -20.50
C ALA A 25 -14.96 -1.06 -20.16
N ALA A 26 -13.76 -1.55 -20.44
CA ALA A 26 -12.52 -0.79 -20.25
C ALA A 26 -12.52 0.52 -21.09
N LEU A 27 -12.95 0.46 -22.35
CA LEU A 27 -13.05 1.63 -23.22
C LEU A 27 -14.05 2.68 -22.69
N ILE A 28 -15.24 2.25 -22.25
CA ILE A 28 -16.27 3.14 -21.67
C ILE A 28 -15.73 3.85 -20.40
N LEU A 29 -15.01 3.13 -19.54
CA LEU A 29 -14.46 3.67 -18.31
C LEU A 29 -13.25 4.59 -18.55
N ALA A 30 -12.41 4.29 -19.54
CA ALA A 30 -11.31 5.17 -19.96
C ALA A 30 -11.85 6.52 -20.48
N LEU A 31 -12.87 6.49 -21.34
CA LEU A 31 -13.54 7.69 -21.84
C LEU A 31 -14.19 8.51 -20.71
N ALA A 32 -14.79 7.86 -19.71
CA ALA A 32 -15.32 8.53 -18.52
C ALA A 32 -14.21 9.18 -17.66
N GLY A 33 -13.04 8.54 -17.55
CA GLY A 33 -11.86 9.10 -16.90
C GLY A 33 -11.35 10.37 -17.59
N ILE A 34 -11.19 10.32 -18.92
CA ILE A 34 -10.78 11.47 -19.75
C ILE A 34 -11.79 12.60 -19.61
N ALA A 35 -13.09 12.31 -19.76
CA ALA A 35 -14.16 13.30 -19.68
C ALA A 35 -14.23 13.97 -18.29
N THR A 36 -14.04 13.23 -17.20
CA THR A 36 -14.05 13.81 -15.84
C THR A 36 -12.79 14.59 -15.50
N SER A 37 -11.63 14.22 -16.06
CA SER A 37 -10.39 15.00 -15.98
C SER A 37 -10.50 16.36 -16.68
N LEU A 38 -10.96 16.37 -17.94
CA LEU A 38 -11.23 17.60 -18.71
C LEU A 38 -12.25 18.51 -18.02
N LEU A 39 -13.17 17.93 -17.23
CA LEU A 39 -14.19 18.64 -16.47
C LEU A 39 -13.82 18.86 -14.98
N ARG A 40 -12.53 18.89 -14.64
CA ARG A 40 -12.04 19.19 -13.27
C ARG A 40 -12.56 20.50 -12.66
N LYS A 41 -12.83 21.54 -13.47
CA LYS A 41 -13.44 22.82 -13.01
C LYS A 41 -14.99 22.85 -13.07
N ARG A 42 -15.67 21.70 -13.13
CA ARG A 42 -17.15 21.57 -13.06
C ARG A 42 -17.62 21.05 -11.68
N PRO A 43 -18.91 21.18 -11.30
CA PRO A 43 -19.40 20.67 -10.02
C PRO A 43 -19.19 19.15 -9.88
N ALA A 44 -18.95 18.66 -8.65
CA ALA A 44 -18.74 17.22 -8.40
C ALA A 44 -19.93 16.37 -8.88
N SER A 45 -21.16 16.87 -8.75
CA SER A 45 -22.38 16.22 -9.24
C SER A 45 -22.38 15.93 -10.74
N VAL A 46 -21.66 16.71 -11.56
CA VAL A 46 -21.51 16.46 -13.00
C VAL A 46 -20.54 15.31 -13.26
N ARG A 47 -19.41 15.26 -12.53
CA ARG A 47 -18.45 14.16 -12.65
C ARG A 47 -19.01 12.85 -12.11
N HIS A 48 -19.74 12.89 -10.99
CA HIS A 48 -20.51 11.77 -10.46
C HIS A 48 -21.54 11.26 -11.49
N ALA A 49 -22.27 12.16 -12.18
CA ALA A 49 -23.21 11.77 -13.24
C ALA A 49 -22.53 11.07 -14.43
N ILE A 50 -21.32 11.49 -14.81
CA ILE A 50 -20.53 10.82 -15.88
C ILE A 50 -20.07 9.43 -15.44
N TRP A 51 -19.52 9.28 -14.23
CA TRP A 51 -19.14 7.97 -13.69
C TRP A 51 -20.34 7.04 -13.52
N LEU A 52 -21.48 7.55 -13.03
CA LEU A 52 -22.71 6.78 -12.92
C LEU A 52 -23.21 6.32 -14.29
N ALA A 53 -23.24 7.22 -15.28
CA ALA A 53 -23.65 6.89 -16.65
C ALA A 53 -22.75 5.80 -17.26
N ALA A 54 -21.44 5.86 -17.04
CA ALA A 54 -20.48 4.84 -17.46
C ALA A 54 -20.72 3.48 -16.76
N VAL A 55 -20.93 3.48 -15.44
CA VAL A 55 -21.28 2.26 -14.66
C VAL A 55 -22.59 1.64 -15.12
N THR A 56 -23.65 2.45 -15.34
CA THR A 56 -24.91 1.94 -15.92
C THR A 56 -24.75 1.49 -17.37
N GLY A 57 -23.83 2.11 -18.11
CA GLY A 57 -23.46 1.70 -19.47
C GLY A 57 -22.90 0.29 -19.49
N ILE A 58 -21.83 0.02 -18.73
CA ILE A 58 -21.20 -1.32 -18.68
C ILE A 58 -22.16 -2.40 -18.16
N LEU A 59 -23.05 -2.09 -17.23
CA LEU A 59 -24.12 -3.01 -16.80
C LEU A 59 -25.16 -3.30 -17.89
N ALA A 60 -25.40 -2.37 -18.82
CA ALA A 60 -26.31 -2.55 -19.95
C ALA A 60 -25.64 -3.25 -21.15
N MET A 61 -24.30 -3.26 -21.24
CA MET A 61 -23.56 -3.80 -22.39
C MET A 61 -23.92 -5.23 -22.81
N PRO A 62 -24.16 -6.20 -21.89
CA PRO A 62 -24.56 -7.55 -22.30
C PRO A 62 -25.88 -7.56 -23.08
N VAL A 63 -26.84 -6.73 -22.67
CA VAL A 63 -28.15 -6.60 -23.33
C VAL A 63 -28.03 -5.79 -24.61
N LEU A 64 -27.28 -4.69 -24.61
CA LEU A 64 -27.09 -3.84 -25.78
C LEU A 64 -26.36 -4.57 -26.91
N THR A 65 -25.28 -5.28 -26.61
CA THR A 65 -24.55 -6.11 -27.60
C THR A 65 -25.43 -7.23 -28.17
N ALA A 66 -26.38 -7.76 -27.40
CA ALA A 66 -27.33 -8.77 -27.87
C ALA A 66 -28.51 -8.21 -28.69
N MET A 67 -28.76 -6.89 -28.65
CA MET A 67 -29.90 -6.23 -29.32
C MET A 67 -29.51 -5.32 -30.49
N LEU A 68 -28.23 -4.98 -30.64
CA LEU A 68 -27.72 -4.08 -31.68
C LEU A 68 -27.10 -4.86 -32.86
N PRO A 69 -27.11 -4.29 -34.09
CA PRO A 69 -26.48 -4.91 -35.25
C PRO A 69 -24.96 -4.79 -35.21
N ASN A 70 -24.26 -5.91 -35.41
CA ASN A 70 -22.79 -5.99 -35.37
C ASN A 70 -22.10 -5.14 -36.46
N TRP A 71 -21.41 -4.08 -36.02
CA TRP A 71 -20.52 -3.24 -36.81
C TRP A 71 -19.10 -3.81 -36.74
N HIS A 72 -18.71 -4.51 -37.81
CA HIS A 72 -17.40 -5.14 -37.94
C HIS A 72 -16.36 -4.11 -38.38
N VAL A 73 -15.33 -3.88 -37.58
CA VAL A 73 -14.25 -2.91 -37.88
C VAL A 73 -12.96 -3.64 -38.24
N LEU A 74 -12.26 -3.13 -39.26
CA LEU A 74 -11.04 -3.73 -39.81
C LEU A 74 -9.86 -3.66 -38.83
N PRO A 75 -8.97 -4.66 -38.80
CA PRO A 75 -7.71 -4.56 -38.07
C PRO A 75 -6.74 -3.62 -38.79
N ALA A 76 -6.29 -2.57 -38.09
CA ALA A 76 -5.02 -1.92 -38.43
C ALA A 76 -3.89 -2.93 -38.18
N GLY A 77 -3.07 -3.21 -39.19
CA GLY A 77 -2.34 -4.48 -39.27
C GLY A 77 -1.01 -4.55 -38.51
N SER A 78 -0.76 -5.68 -37.85
CA SER A 78 0.58 -6.05 -37.33
C SER A 78 0.84 -7.56 -37.20
N THR A 79 0.07 -8.45 -37.85
CA THR A 79 0.18 -9.93 -37.66
C THR A 79 0.26 -10.77 -38.94
N PHE A 80 0.76 -10.22 -40.06
CA PHE A 80 0.88 -10.96 -41.33
C PHE A 80 1.99 -12.04 -41.40
N HIS A 81 2.79 -12.23 -40.34
CA HIS A 81 3.87 -13.23 -40.31
C HIS A 81 3.47 -14.58 -39.67
N ALA A 82 2.59 -14.59 -38.66
CA ALA A 82 2.29 -15.82 -37.91
C ALA A 82 1.54 -16.86 -38.78
N ALA A 83 0.45 -16.44 -39.44
CA ALA A 83 -0.39 -17.33 -40.25
C ALA A 83 0.37 -17.95 -41.45
N ALA A 84 1.39 -17.26 -41.98
CA ALA A 84 2.22 -17.76 -43.08
C ALA A 84 3.11 -18.95 -42.66
N ILE A 85 3.58 -18.95 -41.41
CA ILE A 85 4.42 -20.04 -40.85
C ILE A 85 3.54 -21.26 -40.54
N GLU A 86 2.39 -21.04 -39.91
CA GLU A 86 1.45 -22.11 -39.55
C GLU A 86 0.88 -22.82 -40.79
N GLN A 87 0.54 -22.06 -41.85
CA GLN A 87 0.08 -22.60 -43.12
C GLN A 87 1.21 -23.31 -43.91
N HIS A 88 2.47 -22.93 -43.73
CA HIS A 88 3.62 -23.64 -44.32
C HIS A 88 3.81 -25.02 -43.68
N ASN A 89 3.77 -25.08 -42.34
CA ASN A 89 3.94 -26.33 -41.59
C ASN A 89 2.79 -27.31 -41.88
N ALA A 90 1.54 -26.84 -41.86
CA ALA A 90 0.38 -27.69 -42.19
C ALA A 90 0.42 -28.24 -43.63
N HIS A 91 1.02 -27.50 -44.58
CA HIS A 91 1.24 -28.00 -45.93
C HIS A 91 2.37 -29.04 -45.99
N TYR A 92 3.43 -28.85 -45.20
CA TYR A 92 4.55 -29.80 -45.09
C TYR A 92 4.08 -31.16 -44.55
N ASP A 93 3.36 -31.17 -43.43
CA ASP A 93 2.84 -32.40 -42.81
C ASP A 93 1.83 -33.13 -43.71
N ALA A 94 0.96 -32.38 -44.41
CA ALA A 94 0.02 -32.95 -45.37
C ALA A 94 0.72 -33.57 -46.60
N VAL A 95 1.83 -32.99 -47.06
CA VAL A 95 2.64 -33.55 -48.15
C VAL A 95 3.39 -34.82 -47.72
N VAL A 96 3.95 -34.84 -46.50
CA VAL A 96 4.59 -36.05 -45.92
C VAL A 96 3.58 -37.19 -45.79
N ALA A 97 2.39 -36.93 -45.23
CA ALA A 97 1.33 -37.93 -45.11
C ALA A 97 0.83 -38.46 -46.48
N GLN A 98 0.88 -37.64 -47.54
CA GLN A 98 0.52 -38.08 -48.89
C GLN A 98 1.63 -38.84 -49.63
N THR A 99 2.91 -38.59 -49.35
CA THR A 99 4.00 -39.38 -49.95
C THR A 99 4.17 -40.75 -49.28
N GLU A 100 3.93 -40.87 -47.97
CA GLU A 100 3.91 -42.18 -47.29
C GLU A 100 2.74 -43.07 -47.74
N ALA A 101 1.59 -42.48 -48.10
CA ALA A 101 0.40 -43.20 -48.57
C ALA A 101 0.48 -43.70 -50.03
N ALA A 102 1.55 -43.41 -50.78
CA ALA A 102 1.54 -43.46 -52.25
C ALA A 102 2.70 -44.26 -52.90
N ASN A 103 3.02 -45.47 -52.42
CA ASN A 103 3.93 -46.39 -53.12
C ASN A 103 3.39 -47.84 -53.23
N PRO A 104 2.83 -48.25 -54.38
CA PRO A 104 2.06 -49.49 -54.50
C PRO A 104 2.83 -50.67 -55.12
N TRP A 105 3.57 -51.43 -54.31
CA TRP A 105 3.92 -52.83 -54.61
C TRP A 105 3.77 -53.70 -53.36
N THR A 106 3.35 -54.95 -53.56
CA THR A 106 2.79 -55.79 -52.50
C THR A 106 3.67 -56.98 -52.10
N THR A 107 3.56 -57.33 -50.81
CA THR A 107 3.57 -58.71 -50.25
C THR A 107 4.84 -59.57 -50.30
N ASP A 108 5.14 -60.08 -49.09
CA ASP A 108 5.52 -61.46 -48.74
C ASP A 108 7.01 -61.85 -48.63
N THR A 109 7.23 -62.79 -47.71
CA THR A 109 8.44 -63.58 -47.39
C THR A 109 9.72 -62.85 -46.93
N GLY A 110 10.32 -63.41 -45.88
CA GLY A 110 11.73 -63.80 -45.97
C GLY A 110 12.66 -63.29 -44.86
N ASP A 111 13.34 -64.23 -44.21
CA ASP A 111 14.58 -64.01 -43.46
C ASP A 111 15.67 -63.39 -44.35
N GLY A 112 16.63 -62.66 -43.75
CA GLY A 112 17.98 -62.59 -44.35
C GLY A 112 18.76 -61.28 -44.22
N LEU A 113 19.60 -61.21 -43.19
CA LEU A 113 21.02 -60.83 -43.25
C LEU A 113 21.52 -59.82 -44.33
N ALA A 114 21.84 -58.62 -43.84
CA ALA A 114 23.21 -58.04 -43.86
C ALA A 114 23.77 -57.29 -45.10
N ALA A 115 24.82 -56.51 -44.76
CA ALA A 115 25.92 -55.98 -45.57
C ALA A 115 25.77 -54.62 -46.31
N GLU A 116 26.61 -53.66 -45.86
CA GLU A 116 27.55 -52.84 -46.66
C GLU A 116 27.02 -51.76 -47.65
N SER A 117 27.70 -50.62 -47.88
CA SER A 117 28.83 -49.97 -47.17
C SER A 117 29.03 -48.48 -47.59
N GLU A 118 29.87 -47.78 -46.83
CA GLU A 118 30.78 -46.67 -47.24
C GLU A 118 30.29 -45.43 -48.05
N ALA A 119 30.11 -44.33 -47.31
CA ALA A 119 30.92 -43.09 -47.35
C ALA A 119 31.38 -42.44 -48.69
N GLY A 120 31.12 -41.13 -48.82
CA GLY A 120 31.79 -40.21 -49.76
C GLY A 120 31.46 -38.74 -49.45
N VAL A 121 32.42 -37.82 -49.54
CA VAL A 121 32.31 -36.40 -49.04
C VAL A 121 32.60 -35.36 -50.16
N PRO A 122 32.74 -34.02 -49.92
CA PRO A 122 31.98 -32.97 -50.60
C PRO A 122 32.74 -32.28 -51.76
N PRO A 123 32.24 -31.12 -52.27
CA PRO A 123 32.93 -29.85 -51.94
C PRO A 123 31.99 -28.62 -51.77
N THR A 124 32.56 -27.40 -51.74
CA THR A 124 32.01 -26.20 -51.09
C THR A 124 31.92 -24.91 -51.97
N ASN A 125 31.08 -23.96 -51.53
CA ASN A 125 31.10 -22.47 -51.60
C ASN A 125 31.66 -21.71 -52.84
N GLY A 126 31.01 -20.59 -53.25
CA GLY A 126 31.59 -19.73 -54.31
C GLY A 126 30.97 -18.40 -54.81
N SER A 127 29.99 -17.76 -54.15
CA SER A 127 29.61 -16.32 -54.28
C SER A 127 29.25 -15.64 -55.65
N ALA A 128 28.06 -15.00 -55.66
CA ALA A 128 27.75 -13.62 -56.13
C ALA A 128 27.35 -13.25 -57.61
N THR A 129 26.49 -12.21 -57.69
CA THR A 129 26.04 -11.39 -58.86
C THR A 129 25.01 -12.05 -59.83
N THR A 130 24.13 -11.35 -60.59
CA THR A 130 24.01 -9.95 -61.09
C THR A 130 22.54 -9.47 -61.32
N ARG A 131 22.33 -8.12 -61.39
CA ARG A 131 21.26 -7.35 -62.13
C ARG A 131 19.77 -7.53 -61.73
N GLY A 132 18.87 -6.55 -61.85
CA GLY A 132 18.95 -5.13 -62.33
C GLY A 132 18.06 -4.84 -63.56
N ALA A 133 17.54 -3.62 -63.84
CA ALA A 133 17.53 -2.32 -63.14
C ALA A 133 16.59 -1.31 -63.87
N ALA A 134 16.09 -0.23 -63.22
CA ALA A 134 15.34 0.88 -63.86
C ALA A 134 15.48 2.23 -63.08
N ASN A 135 15.26 3.37 -63.75
CA ASN A 135 15.48 4.78 -63.34
C ASN A 135 14.32 5.64 -63.96
N PRO A 136 14.25 7.01 -63.93
CA PRO A 136 15.09 8.07 -63.34
C PRO A 136 14.25 9.13 -62.53
N GLU A 137 14.61 10.38 -62.17
CA GLU A 137 15.74 11.34 -62.42
C GLU A 137 16.18 11.96 -61.06
N ALA A 138 17.49 12.04 -60.74
CA ALA A 138 18.41 13.20 -60.88
C ALA A 138 18.11 14.41 -59.94
N SER A 139 19.05 15.04 -59.21
CA SER A 139 20.54 15.00 -59.14
C SER A 139 20.99 15.64 -57.76
N ALA A 140 22.24 15.93 -57.33
CA ALA A 140 23.57 16.01 -57.95
C ALA A 140 24.75 16.06 -56.93
N ILE A 141 26.01 15.85 -57.40
CA ILE A 141 27.26 16.66 -57.24
C ILE A 141 27.60 17.28 -55.83
N THR A 142 28.79 17.14 -55.19
CA THR A 142 30.11 16.47 -55.45
C THR A 142 30.96 16.32 -54.14
N PRO A 143 32.12 15.59 -54.12
CA PRO A 143 32.81 15.13 -52.88
C PRO A 143 34.31 15.50 -52.68
N GLY A 144 34.94 14.98 -51.61
CA GLY A 144 36.40 14.74 -51.38
C GLY A 144 36.60 13.73 -50.21
N ALA A 145 37.45 12.69 -50.21
CA ALA A 145 38.93 12.56 -50.35
C ALA A 145 39.68 12.57 -48.98
N SER A 146 40.82 11.90 -48.70
CA SER A 146 41.53 10.72 -49.29
C SER A 146 42.84 10.37 -48.49
N ALA A 147 43.15 9.08 -48.23
CA ALA A 147 44.50 8.48 -47.91
C ALA A 147 45.27 8.92 -46.62
N ALA A 148 46.29 8.22 -46.04
CA ALA A 148 46.80 6.82 -46.00
C ALA A 148 48.03 6.71 -45.02
N ARG A 149 48.80 5.58 -45.02
CA ARG A 149 50.20 5.34 -44.47
C ARG A 149 50.40 4.99 -42.95
N THR A 150 51.42 4.24 -42.44
CA THR A 150 52.43 3.24 -42.96
C THR A 150 53.18 2.45 -41.83
N GLU A 151 53.82 1.30 -42.16
CA GLU A 151 55.07 0.69 -41.58
C GLU A 151 55.14 0.21 -40.08
N ALA A 152 56.21 -0.44 -39.55
CA ALA A 152 56.89 -1.72 -39.94
C ALA A 152 58.00 -2.23 -38.93
N ALA A 153 58.12 -3.57 -38.75
CA ALA A 153 59.34 -4.40 -38.46
C ALA A 153 60.11 -4.44 -37.09
N GLY A 154 60.67 -5.64 -36.75
CA GLY A 154 61.83 -5.90 -35.84
C GLY A 154 61.54 -6.68 -34.52
N THR A 155 61.71 -8.01 -34.32
CA THR A 155 62.87 -8.97 -34.29
C THR A 155 63.72 -9.04 -32.99
N VAL A 156 63.88 -10.24 -32.38
CA VAL A 156 65.15 -10.92 -31.95
C VAL A 156 64.93 -12.23 -31.10
N GLU A 157 65.95 -13.11 -31.14
CA GLU A 157 66.31 -14.39 -30.47
C GLU A 157 66.04 -14.59 -28.94
N SER A 158 66.24 -15.76 -28.27
CA SER A 158 66.43 -17.22 -28.59
C SER A 158 66.59 -18.07 -27.29
N ALA A 159 66.73 -19.41 -27.45
CA ALA A 159 67.40 -20.41 -26.58
C ALA A 159 66.60 -21.35 -25.63
N ALA A 160 67.06 -22.62 -25.61
CA ALA A 160 66.81 -23.70 -24.64
C ALA A 160 68.16 -24.48 -24.46
N PRO A 161 68.37 -25.36 -23.45
CA PRO A 161 68.15 -26.80 -23.69
C PRO A 161 67.95 -27.76 -22.47
N GLY A 162 67.35 -28.94 -22.72
CA GLY A 162 67.79 -30.24 -22.14
C GLY A 162 67.27 -30.71 -20.76
N THR A 163 67.29 -32.01 -20.39
CA THR A 163 67.57 -33.27 -21.14
C THR A 163 67.06 -34.53 -20.40
N GLU A 164 66.19 -35.35 -21.03
CA GLU A 164 65.99 -36.83 -20.89
C GLU A 164 65.66 -37.44 -19.47
N VAL A 165 65.23 -38.71 -19.25
CA VAL A 165 65.48 -40.01 -19.91
C VAL A 165 64.29 -41.01 -19.83
N ALA A 166 64.04 -41.72 -20.95
CA ALA A 166 63.30 -43.00 -21.14
C ALA A 166 61.77 -43.09 -20.82
N GLY A 167 60.96 -43.84 -21.60
CA GLY A 167 61.29 -44.54 -22.86
C GLY A 167 60.18 -45.44 -23.44
N THR A 168 60.42 -45.91 -24.68
CA THR A 168 59.71 -46.96 -25.47
C THR A 168 58.26 -46.76 -25.95
N ALA A 169 58.14 -46.66 -27.28
CA ALA A 169 56.98 -46.92 -28.15
C ALA A 169 56.69 -48.44 -28.32
N ALA A 170 55.61 -48.96 -28.94
CA ALA A 170 54.25 -48.46 -29.24
C ALA A 170 53.25 -49.65 -29.51
N PRO A 171 52.55 -49.85 -30.67
CA PRO A 171 51.08 -50.03 -30.63
C PRO A 171 50.51 -51.33 -31.27
N SER A 172 49.17 -51.46 -31.32
CA SER A 172 48.35 -52.58 -31.85
C SER A 172 48.22 -53.78 -30.88
N THR A 173 47.23 -54.70 -30.93
CA THR A 173 46.39 -55.22 -32.04
C THR A 173 45.05 -55.79 -31.51
N GLU A 174 44.16 -56.29 -32.37
CA GLU A 174 42.79 -56.76 -32.06
C GLU A 174 42.65 -58.25 -31.63
N ALA A 175 41.64 -58.53 -30.78
CA ALA A 175 40.86 -59.79 -30.68
C ALA A 175 41.61 -61.12 -30.34
N PRO A 176 40.96 -62.31 -30.23
CA PRO A 176 39.51 -62.65 -30.23
C PRO A 176 39.02 -63.59 -29.08
N SER A 177 37.73 -63.94 -29.17
CA SER A 177 36.93 -64.93 -28.41
C SER A 177 37.58 -66.28 -28.02
N THR A 178 37.13 -66.86 -26.89
CA THR A 178 36.97 -68.32 -26.69
C THR A 178 35.84 -68.62 -25.68
N ALA A 179 35.24 -69.82 -25.72
CA ALA A 179 34.03 -70.17 -24.93
C ALA A 179 33.94 -71.66 -24.54
N ALA A 180 32.97 -71.98 -23.66
CA ALA A 180 32.53 -73.32 -23.20
C ALA A 180 33.47 -74.06 -22.21
N PRO A 181 33.01 -75.08 -21.44
CA PRO A 181 31.69 -75.73 -21.48
C PRO A 181 30.91 -75.80 -20.13
N SER A 182 29.82 -76.58 -20.17
CA SER A 182 28.69 -76.75 -19.23
C SER A 182 28.96 -77.52 -17.92
N THR A 183 27.94 -77.55 -17.05
CA THR A 183 27.72 -78.59 -16.03
C THR A 183 26.21 -78.89 -15.94
N GLU A 184 25.82 -80.16 -15.75
CA GLU A 184 24.42 -80.63 -15.81
C GLU A 184 23.81 -80.91 -14.42
N ALA A 185 22.48 -81.09 -14.37
CA ALA A 185 21.69 -81.33 -13.15
C ALA A 185 21.77 -82.78 -12.63
N PRO A 186 21.21 -83.08 -11.44
CA PRO A 186 19.93 -83.82 -11.45
C PRO A 186 18.99 -83.55 -10.25
N GLY A 187 17.74 -84.01 -10.36
CA GLY A 187 16.83 -84.26 -9.21
C GLY A 187 15.42 -83.69 -9.38
N ALA A 188 14.39 -84.54 -9.38
CA ALA A 188 12.99 -84.14 -9.56
C ALA A 188 12.02 -85.03 -8.76
N ALA A 189 10.74 -84.60 -8.72
CA ALA A 189 9.63 -85.11 -7.88
C ALA A 189 9.74 -84.71 -6.39
N GLN A 190 8.63 -84.47 -5.66
CA GLN A 190 7.26 -84.92 -5.92
C GLN A 190 6.21 -83.81 -5.72
N LEU A 191 5.09 -83.89 -6.45
CA LEU A 191 4.02 -82.88 -6.50
C LEU A 191 2.83 -83.22 -5.58
N ALA A 192 2.18 -82.18 -5.06
CA ALA A 192 0.83 -82.16 -4.48
C ALA A 192 0.14 -80.84 -4.86
N GLU A 193 -1.19 -80.74 -4.71
CA GLU A 193 -2.04 -79.78 -5.43
C GLU A 193 -2.38 -78.47 -4.68
N GLU A 194 -2.88 -77.50 -5.46
CA GLU A 194 -3.52 -76.21 -5.11
C GLU A 194 -2.65 -75.06 -4.50
N PRO A 195 -3.07 -73.78 -4.64
CA PRO A 195 -4.10 -73.20 -5.54
C PRO A 195 -3.52 -72.17 -6.54
N ALA A 196 -4.35 -71.66 -7.45
CA ALA A 196 -3.95 -70.62 -8.41
C ALA A 196 -3.94 -69.20 -7.80
N ALA A 197 -2.85 -68.45 -8.02
CA ALA A 197 -2.74 -67.02 -7.65
C ALA A 197 -3.41 -66.09 -8.69
N PRO A 198 -3.92 -64.91 -8.30
CA PRO A 198 -4.93 -64.17 -9.06
C PRO A 198 -4.38 -63.23 -10.15
N ALA A 199 -5.29 -62.79 -11.03
CA ALA A 199 -5.00 -61.95 -12.18
C ALA A 199 -4.76 -60.46 -11.80
N ILE A 200 -3.51 -60.12 -11.47
CA ILE A 200 -3.09 -58.73 -11.19
C ILE A 200 -3.11 -57.86 -12.46
N GLN A 201 -2.81 -58.44 -13.63
CA GLN A 201 -2.70 -57.70 -14.89
C GLN A 201 -3.98 -56.96 -15.34
N PRO A 202 -5.19 -57.57 -15.37
CA PRO A 202 -6.42 -56.84 -15.73
C PRO A 202 -6.76 -55.74 -14.72
N ALA A 203 -6.46 -55.90 -13.43
CA ALA A 203 -6.66 -54.84 -12.44
C ALA A 203 -5.74 -53.63 -12.71
N ARG A 204 -4.44 -53.87 -12.99
CA ARG A 204 -3.51 -52.80 -13.34
C ARG A 204 -3.90 -52.11 -14.66
N ASN A 205 -4.38 -52.87 -15.64
CA ASN A 205 -4.86 -52.32 -16.91
C ASN A 205 -6.18 -51.54 -16.75
N ALA A 206 -7.08 -51.97 -15.85
CA ALA A 206 -8.31 -51.24 -15.53
C ALA A 206 -8.04 -49.92 -14.78
N VAL A 207 -7.06 -49.91 -13.85
CA VAL A 207 -6.61 -48.67 -13.20
C VAL A 207 -5.96 -47.73 -14.22
N LEU A 208 -5.07 -48.23 -15.08
CA LEU A 208 -4.46 -47.40 -16.13
C LEU A 208 -5.47 -46.89 -17.17
N ALA A 209 -6.49 -47.69 -17.51
CA ALA A 209 -7.59 -47.25 -18.36
C ALA A 209 -8.47 -46.19 -17.66
N GLY A 210 -8.82 -46.40 -16.38
CA GLY A 210 -9.55 -45.41 -15.59
C GLY A 210 -8.79 -44.10 -15.39
N MET A 211 -7.46 -44.16 -15.20
CA MET A 211 -6.61 -42.98 -15.19
C MET A 211 -6.57 -42.32 -16.58
N ALA A 212 -6.46 -43.09 -17.67
CA ALA A 212 -6.54 -42.54 -19.02
C ALA A 212 -7.89 -41.87 -19.32
N ASP A 213 -9.00 -42.38 -18.76
CA ASP A 213 -10.33 -41.77 -18.88
C ASP A 213 -10.53 -40.56 -17.96
N ILE A 214 -9.90 -40.53 -16.78
CA ILE A 214 -9.82 -39.33 -15.95
C ILE A 214 -9.01 -38.23 -16.66
N TRP A 215 -7.87 -38.58 -17.28
CA TRP A 215 -7.08 -37.66 -18.10
C TRP A 215 -7.79 -37.27 -19.41
N SER A 216 -8.61 -38.13 -20.02
CA SER A 216 -9.44 -37.80 -21.19
C SER A 216 -10.58 -36.85 -20.79
N THR A 217 -11.20 -37.07 -19.64
CA THR A 217 -12.28 -36.24 -19.07
C THR A 217 -11.75 -34.88 -18.59
N LEU A 218 -10.55 -34.82 -18.02
CA LEU A 218 -9.87 -33.55 -17.71
C LEU A 218 -9.46 -32.81 -18.99
N ARG A 219 -8.91 -33.51 -20.00
CA ARG A 219 -8.56 -32.91 -21.30
C ARG A 219 -9.78 -32.46 -22.12
N SER A 220 -10.96 -33.04 -21.87
CA SER A 220 -12.25 -32.62 -22.41
C SER A 220 -13.10 -31.79 -21.43
N THR A 221 -12.56 -31.44 -20.25
CA THR A 221 -13.05 -30.33 -19.44
C THR A 221 -12.39 -29.07 -19.99
N HIS A 222 -13.01 -28.50 -21.03
CA HIS A 222 -12.45 -27.33 -21.71
C HIS A 222 -12.18 -26.21 -20.70
N TRP A 223 -11.00 -25.59 -20.79
CA TRP A 223 -10.53 -24.49 -19.94
C TRP A 223 -11.56 -23.37 -19.73
N SER A 224 -12.45 -23.15 -20.69
CA SER A 224 -13.56 -22.20 -20.61
C SER A 224 -14.57 -22.51 -19.50
N VAL A 225 -14.79 -23.79 -19.15
CA VAL A 225 -15.63 -24.22 -18.03
C VAL A 225 -14.96 -23.84 -16.70
N ILE A 226 -13.65 -24.03 -16.59
CA ILE A 226 -12.86 -23.67 -15.39
C ILE A 226 -12.85 -22.14 -15.21
N LEU A 227 -12.58 -21.38 -16.28
CA LEU A 227 -12.64 -19.90 -16.24
C LEU A 227 -14.04 -19.39 -15.86
N LEU A 228 -15.11 -20.02 -16.37
CA LEU A 228 -16.48 -19.66 -16.01
C LEU A 228 -16.80 -19.96 -14.53
N GLY A 229 -16.28 -21.07 -14.00
CA GLY A 229 -16.37 -21.41 -12.58
C GLY A 229 -15.64 -20.40 -11.69
N ILE A 230 -14.39 -20.04 -12.04
CA ILE A 230 -13.60 -19.02 -11.34
C ILE A 230 -14.30 -17.65 -11.40
N TRP A 231 -14.82 -17.26 -12.56
CA TRP A 231 -15.57 -16.01 -12.71
C TRP A 231 -16.80 -15.99 -11.79
N LEU A 232 -17.61 -17.04 -11.80
CA LEU A 232 -18.81 -17.18 -10.97
C LEU A 232 -18.48 -17.18 -9.47
N LEU A 233 -17.39 -17.84 -9.07
CA LEU A 233 -16.93 -17.85 -7.68
C LEU A 233 -16.57 -16.43 -7.21
N GLY A 234 -15.85 -15.64 -8.01
CA GLY A 234 -15.54 -14.25 -7.70
C GLY A 234 -16.77 -13.34 -7.62
N VAL A 235 -17.75 -13.52 -8.52
CA VAL A 235 -19.06 -12.84 -8.47
C VAL A 235 -19.77 -13.15 -7.14
N LEU A 236 -19.85 -14.44 -6.77
CA LEU A 236 -20.52 -14.89 -5.55
C LEU A 236 -19.82 -14.40 -4.29
N ALA A 237 -18.48 -14.41 -4.24
CA ALA A 237 -17.71 -13.93 -3.09
C ALA A 237 -17.95 -12.42 -2.84
N ILE A 238 -17.89 -11.59 -3.88
CA ILE A 238 -18.08 -10.14 -3.75
C ILE A 238 -19.53 -9.78 -3.45
N MET A 239 -20.50 -10.47 -4.08
CA MET A 239 -21.92 -10.30 -3.73
C MET A 239 -22.21 -10.77 -2.30
N GLY A 240 -21.60 -11.86 -1.84
CA GLY A 240 -21.72 -12.38 -0.47
C GLY A 240 -21.19 -11.38 0.56
N HIS A 241 -19.97 -10.86 0.36
CA HIS A 241 -19.38 -9.84 1.21
C HIS A 241 -20.26 -8.57 1.30
N HIS A 242 -20.78 -8.07 0.17
CA HIS A 242 -21.70 -6.93 0.17
C HIS A 242 -23.07 -7.25 0.80
N PHE A 243 -23.56 -8.48 0.69
CA PHE A 243 -24.78 -8.94 1.37
C PHE A 243 -24.59 -9.00 2.89
N ILE A 244 -23.47 -9.53 3.37
CA ILE A 244 -23.12 -9.55 4.81
C ILE A 244 -23.10 -8.13 5.38
N GLY A 245 -22.42 -7.18 4.72
CA GLY A 245 -22.41 -5.78 5.14
C GLY A 245 -23.81 -5.13 5.16
N ALA A 246 -24.65 -5.42 4.16
CA ALA A 246 -26.04 -4.95 4.12
C ALA A 246 -26.92 -5.58 5.22
N VAL A 247 -26.70 -6.84 5.57
CA VAL A 247 -27.38 -7.54 6.67
C VAL A 247 -26.93 -6.99 8.02
N GLY A 248 -25.62 -6.76 8.23
CA GLY A 248 -25.08 -6.13 9.45
C GLY A 248 -25.67 -4.74 9.67
N LEU A 249 -25.67 -3.88 8.65
CA LEU A 249 -26.28 -2.55 8.74
C LEU A 249 -27.80 -2.59 8.99
N TYR A 250 -28.50 -3.59 8.44
CA TYR A 250 -29.92 -3.83 8.75
C TYR A 250 -30.14 -4.34 10.18
N MET A 251 -29.24 -5.15 10.74
CA MET A 251 -29.27 -5.58 12.14
C MET A 251 -29.02 -4.39 13.09
N VAL A 252 -28.05 -3.52 12.78
CA VAL A 252 -27.81 -2.26 13.52
C VAL A 252 -29.05 -1.37 13.45
N ALA A 253 -29.63 -1.15 12.26
CA ALA A 253 -30.86 -0.37 12.09
C ALA A 253 -32.07 -0.96 12.84
N ARG A 254 -32.11 -2.29 13.06
CA ARG A 254 -33.12 -2.96 13.89
C ARG A 254 -32.88 -2.84 15.40
N ARG A 255 -31.62 -2.69 15.83
CA ARG A 255 -31.24 -2.47 17.24
C ARG A 255 -31.31 -0.99 17.64
N ALA A 256 -31.24 -0.08 16.68
CA ALA A 256 -31.35 1.37 16.84
C ALA A 256 -32.74 1.83 17.36
N ARG A 257 -32.77 2.97 18.05
CA ARG A 257 -33.99 3.57 18.63
C ARG A 257 -34.48 4.73 17.75
N PRO A 258 -35.79 4.85 17.45
CA PRO A 258 -36.29 5.99 16.68
C PRO A 258 -36.17 7.30 17.47
N ILE A 259 -35.75 8.37 16.80
CA ILE A 259 -35.82 9.72 17.37
C ILE A 259 -37.29 10.11 17.51
N ARG A 260 -37.61 10.77 18.64
CA ARG A 260 -38.96 11.28 18.99
C ARG A 260 -38.92 12.68 19.57
N ASP A 261 -37.76 13.32 19.49
CA ASP A 261 -37.59 14.71 19.86
C ASP A 261 -38.20 15.59 18.75
N GLN A 262 -38.97 16.60 19.14
CA GLN A 262 -39.64 17.46 18.18
C GLN A 262 -38.64 18.40 17.48
N GLU A 263 -37.55 18.83 18.15
CA GLU A 263 -36.52 19.67 17.53
C GLU A 263 -35.87 18.96 16.33
N TRP A 264 -35.53 17.68 16.50
CA TRP A 264 -34.94 16.84 15.47
C TRP A 264 -35.90 16.54 14.32
N LEU A 265 -37.21 16.42 14.59
CA LEU A 265 -38.23 16.17 13.57
C LEU A 265 -38.56 17.44 12.78
N ASP A 266 -38.74 18.58 13.45
CA ASP A 266 -39.00 19.87 12.81
C ASP A 266 -37.82 20.31 11.92
N LEU A 267 -36.58 20.10 12.38
CA LEU A 267 -35.37 20.34 11.58
C LEU A 267 -35.25 19.40 10.38
N ALA A 268 -35.66 18.13 10.53
CA ALA A 268 -35.67 17.16 9.45
C ALA A 268 -36.72 17.48 8.38
N ASP A 269 -37.91 17.92 8.79
CA ASP A 269 -38.96 18.36 7.86
C ASP A 269 -38.57 19.68 7.16
N GLU A 270 -37.96 20.65 7.85
CA GLU A 270 -37.44 21.89 7.25
C GLU A 270 -36.39 21.59 6.15
N ILE A 271 -35.42 20.72 6.45
CA ILE A 271 -34.39 20.29 5.49
C ILE A 271 -35.00 19.44 4.37
N GLY A 272 -35.98 18.58 4.70
CA GLY A 272 -36.72 17.73 3.77
C GLY A 272 -37.48 18.53 2.71
N ASP A 273 -38.26 19.54 3.13
CA ASP A 273 -38.97 20.45 2.24
C ASP A 273 -38.00 21.30 1.42
N ARG A 274 -36.96 21.87 2.05
CA ARG A 274 -35.94 22.67 1.37
C ARG A 274 -35.16 21.86 0.32
N LEU A 275 -35.01 20.56 0.53
CA LEU A 275 -34.42 19.60 -0.42
C LEU A 275 -35.46 18.81 -1.25
N TRP A 276 -36.75 19.18 -1.19
CA TRP A 276 -37.86 18.64 -1.98
C TRP A 276 -37.96 17.10 -1.90
N ILE A 277 -37.76 16.53 -0.70
CA ILE A 277 -37.70 15.07 -0.48
C ILE A 277 -39.12 14.52 -0.22
N THR A 278 -39.74 13.99 -1.27
CA THR A 278 -41.10 13.41 -1.23
C THR A 278 -41.19 12.01 -0.58
N ARG A 279 -40.24 11.65 0.30
CA ARG A 279 -40.18 10.37 1.01
C ARG A 279 -39.97 10.62 2.51
N GLU A 280 -40.81 10.01 3.33
CA GLU A 280 -40.69 9.97 4.80
C GLU A 280 -39.32 9.41 5.23
N VAL A 281 -38.47 10.27 5.80
CA VAL A 281 -37.13 9.89 6.28
C VAL A 281 -37.23 9.42 7.74
N HIS A 282 -36.76 8.21 8.01
CA HIS A 282 -36.81 7.64 9.35
C HIS A 282 -35.50 7.94 10.11
N LEU A 283 -35.55 8.83 11.09
CA LEU A 283 -34.43 9.14 11.98
C LEU A 283 -34.30 8.12 13.12
N LEU A 284 -33.14 7.47 13.21
CA LEU A 284 -32.80 6.49 14.25
C LEU A 284 -31.48 6.86 14.95
N LYS A 285 -31.34 6.54 16.23
CA LYS A 285 -30.08 6.63 17.00
C LYS A 285 -29.54 5.25 17.34
N SER A 286 -28.24 5.06 17.21
CA SER A 286 -27.54 3.82 17.58
C SER A 286 -26.30 4.11 18.42
N HIS A 287 -26.04 3.26 19.42
CA HIS A 287 -24.79 3.26 20.19
C HIS A 287 -23.65 2.52 19.47
N VAL A 288 -23.94 1.86 18.34
CA VAL A 288 -22.98 1.06 17.55
C VAL A 288 -22.42 1.85 16.35
N THR A 289 -23.06 2.96 15.98
CA THR A 289 -22.56 3.86 14.94
C THR A 289 -21.89 5.05 15.60
N THR A 290 -20.62 5.30 15.27
CA THR A 290 -19.86 6.49 15.68
C THR A 290 -19.97 7.64 14.66
N MET A 291 -20.59 7.41 13.51
CA MET A 291 -20.91 8.42 12.49
C MET A 291 -22.38 8.36 12.05
N PRO A 292 -22.89 9.46 11.46
CA PRO A 292 -24.08 9.43 10.62
C PRO A 292 -23.96 8.40 9.49
N VAL A 293 -25.04 7.65 9.23
CA VAL A 293 -25.14 6.71 8.09
C VAL A 293 -26.53 6.72 7.47
N THR A 294 -26.64 7.22 6.25
CA THR A 294 -27.82 7.05 5.38
C THR A 294 -27.90 5.64 4.79
N TRP A 295 -29.06 4.99 4.94
CA TRP A 295 -29.37 3.67 4.38
C TRP A 295 -30.78 3.60 3.79
N GLY A 296 -31.00 2.69 2.83
CA GLY A 296 -32.33 2.32 2.33
C GLY A 296 -32.87 3.18 1.17
N GLY A 297 -33.20 2.55 0.05
CA GLY A 297 -33.72 3.25 -1.15
C GLY A 297 -35.21 3.62 -1.09
N ARG A 298 -36.08 2.64 -0.76
CA ARG A 298 -37.55 2.83 -0.73
C ARG A 298 -38.07 3.50 0.54
N LYS A 299 -37.47 3.16 1.68
CA LYS A 299 -37.63 3.87 2.95
C LYS A 299 -36.24 4.36 3.37
N PRO A 300 -35.93 5.66 3.20
CA PRO A 300 -34.66 6.19 3.65
C PRO A 300 -34.62 6.25 5.18
N VAL A 301 -33.51 5.79 5.73
CA VAL A 301 -33.20 5.75 7.16
C VAL A 301 -31.91 6.54 7.35
N VAL A 302 -31.89 7.46 8.31
CA VAL A 302 -30.65 8.09 8.76
C VAL A 302 -30.37 7.58 10.17
N LEU A 303 -29.28 6.82 10.31
CA LEU A 303 -28.71 6.45 11.60
C LEU A 303 -27.83 7.60 12.07
N LEU A 304 -28.06 8.08 13.28
CA LEU A 304 -27.20 9.02 13.98
C LEU A 304 -26.52 8.33 15.17
N PRO A 305 -25.31 8.75 15.54
CA PRO A 305 -24.61 8.25 16.71
C PRO A 305 -25.31 8.71 18.00
N SER A 306 -25.05 8.04 19.13
CA SER A 306 -25.77 8.32 20.37
C SER A 306 -25.35 9.60 21.10
N ASP A 307 -24.20 10.18 20.75
CA ASP A 307 -23.75 11.49 21.22
C ASP A 307 -24.49 12.65 20.55
N ALA A 308 -25.22 12.41 19.44
CA ALA A 308 -25.80 13.48 18.60
C ALA A 308 -26.69 14.50 19.35
N ASP A 309 -27.24 14.15 20.51
CA ASP A 309 -27.99 15.10 21.35
C ASP A 309 -27.14 16.24 21.92
N THR A 310 -25.83 16.04 22.11
CA THR A 310 -24.90 17.07 22.59
C THR A 310 -24.47 18.07 21.50
N TRP A 311 -24.78 17.79 20.23
CA TRP A 311 -24.36 18.63 19.11
C TRP A 311 -25.11 19.96 19.07
N THR A 312 -24.38 21.02 18.73
CA THR A 312 -24.93 22.36 18.45
C THR A 312 -25.91 22.32 17.27
N ASP A 313 -26.90 23.22 17.24
CA ASP A 313 -27.89 23.26 16.15
C ASP A 313 -27.27 23.52 14.77
N GLU A 314 -26.10 24.19 14.71
CA GLU A 314 -25.31 24.33 13.49
C GLU A 314 -24.77 22.97 13.01
N ARG A 315 -24.14 22.18 13.89
CA ARG A 315 -23.66 20.82 13.60
C ARG A 315 -24.82 19.87 13.25
N ARG A 316 -25.93 19.90 14.00
CA ARG A 316 -27.16 19.13 13.69
C ARG A 316 -27.65 19.43 12.27
N ARG A 317 -27.73 20.72 11.90
CA ARG A 317 -28.21 21.20 10.60
C ARG A 317 -27.28 20.83 9.43
N TYR A 318 -25.96 20.96 9.60
CA TYR A 318 -25.01 20.56 8.56
C TYR A 318 -25.01 19.05 8.31
N VAL A 319 -24.98 18.24 9.38
CA VAL A 319 -25.03 16.76 9.26
C VAL A 319 -26.32 16.30 8.58
N LEU A 320 -27.49 16.76 9.03
CA LEU A 320 -28.76 16.38 8.38
C LEU A 320 -28.81 16.83 6.91
N THR A 321 -28.28 18.01 6.58
CA THR A 321 -28.23 18.48 5.19
C THR A 321 -27.33 17.59 4.31
N HIS A 322 -26.24 17.04 4.86
CA HIS A 322 -25.37 16.09 4.17
C HIS A 322 -26.08 14.75 3.92
N GLU A 323 -26.65 14.15 4.96
CA GLU A 323 -27.38 12.87 4.86
C GLU A 323 -28.60 12.98 3.93
N PHE A 324 -29.35 14.08 4.00
CA PHE A 324 -30.50 14.32 3.13
C PHE A 324 -30.08 14.55 1.67
N ALA A 325 -28.86 15.02 1.40
CA ALA A 325 -28.31 15.09 0.05
C ALA A 325 -28.09 13.69 -0.56
N HIS A 326 -27.58 12.71 0.22
CA HIS A 326 -27.49 11.30 -0.22
C HIS A 326 -28.87 10.72 -0.54
N ILE A 327 -29.86 10.98 0.33
CA ILE A 327 -31.26 10.54 0.13
C ILE A 327 -31.81 11.13 -1.18
N ARG A 328 -31.74 12.45 -1.34
CA ARG A 328 -32.23 13.18 -2.53
C ARG A 328 -31.62 12.66 -3.83
N ARG A 329 -30.35 12.26 -3.80
CA ARG A 329 -29.59 11.77 -4.96
C ARG A 329 -29.70 10.27 -5.22
N TRP A 330 -30.36 9.51 -4.34
CA TRP A 330 -30.46 8.04 -4.40
C TRP A 330 -29.11 7.33 -4.31
N ASP A 331 -28.19 7.88 -3.53
CA ASP A 331 -26.78 7.43 -3.53
C ASP A 331 -26.56 5.98 -3.05
N CYS A 332 -27.46 5.44 -2.20
CA CYS A 332 -27.44 4.01 -1.85
C CYS A 332 -27.71 3.12 -3.08
N THR A 333 -28.53 3.59 -4.03
CA THR A 333 -28.88 2.85 -5.26
C THR A 333 -27.78 2.98 -6.31
N THR A 334 -27.12 4.14 -6.43
CA THR A 334 -25.98 4.32 -7.33
C THR A 334 -24.77 3.51 -6.88
N GLN A 335 -24.49 3.47 -5.56
CA GLN A 335 -23.50 2.58 -4.97
C GLN A 335 -23.83 1.10 -5.22
N GLY A 336 -25.10 0.69 -5.15
CA GLY A 336 -25.54 -0.67 -5.47
C GLY A 336 -25.24 -1.08 -6.93
N PHE A 337 -25.42 -0.17 -7.90
CA PHE A 337 -24.99 -0.41 -9.28
C PHE A 337 -23.46 -0.52 -9.41
N ALA A 338 -22.70 0.32 -8.71
CA ALA A 338 -21.23 0.22 -8.71
C ALA A 338 -20.72 -1.08 -8.08
N GLN A 339 -21.40 -1.59 -7.04
CA GLN A 339 -21.11 -2.89 -6.43
C GLN A 339 -21.43 -4.06 -7.36
N LEU A 340 -22.57 -4.02 -8.06
CA LEU A 340 -22.91 -5.03 -9.08
C LEU A 340 -21.90 -5.04 -10.23
N ALA A 341 -21.44 -3.86 -10.68
CA ALA A 341 -20.40 -3.76 -11.69
C ALA A 341 -19.05 -4.33 -11.20
N CYS A 342 -18.64 -4.00 -9.97
CA CYS A 342 -17.45 -4.59 -9.33
C CYS A 342 -17.56 -6.12 -9.18
N ALA A 343 -18.74 -6.67 -8.90
CA ALA A 343 -18.93 -8.12 -8.83
C ALA A 343 -18.81 -8.80 -10.21
N LEU A 344 -19.49 -8.27 -11.24
CA LEU A 344 -19.49 -8.87 -12.59
C LEU A 344 -18.14 -8.76 -13.31
N TYR A 345 -17.39 -7.69 -13.06
CA TYR A 345 -16.10 -7.39 -13.68
C TYR A 345 -14.97 -7.31 -12.64
N TRP A 346 -14.97 -8.23 -11.66
CA TRP A 346 -14.06 -8.18 -10.50
C TRP A 346 -12.57 -8.20 -10.85
N PHE A 347 -12.22 -8.81 -11.98
CA PHE A 347 -10.89 -8.90 -12.55
C PHE A 347 -10.46 -7.65 -13.35
N ASN A 348 -11.35 -6.65 -13.53
CA ASN A 348 -11.06 -5.43 -14.27
C ASN A 348 -10.72 -4.26 -13.31
N PRO A 349 -9.45 -3.81 -13.23
CA PRO A 349 -9.05 -2.77 -12.29
C PRO A 349 -9.72 -1.41 -12.55
N LEU A 350 -10.09 -1.10 -13.80
CA LEU A 350 -10.75 0.16 -14.13
C LEU A 350 -12.15 0.26 -13.50
N VAL A 351 -12.83 -0.86 -13.27
CA VAL A 351 -14.15 -0.89 -12.61
C VAL A 351 -13.99 -0.56 -11.12
N TRP A 352 -12.94 -1.06 -10.46
CA TRP A 352 -12.59 -0.67 -9.11
C TRP A 352 -12.17 0.80 -9.00
N VAL A 353 -11.41 1.32 -9.97
CA VAL A 353 -11.06 2.75 -10.04
C VAL A 353 -12.32 3.61 -10.22
N ALA A 354 -13.22 3.25 -11.13
CA ALA A 354 -14.49 3.94 -11.33
C ALA A 354 -15.37 3.92 -10.08
N SER A 355 -15.48 2.77 -9.40
CA SER A 355 -16.18 2.60 -8.12
C SER A 355 -15.58 3.48 -7.01
N ARG A 356 -14.24 3.57 -6.91
CA ARG A 356 -13.54 4.48 -5.98
C ARG A 356 -13.81 5.96 -6.33
N ARG A 357 -13.72 6.35 -7.61
CA ARG A 357 -13.96 7.73 -8.08
C ARG A 357 -15.41 8.16 -7.90
N LEU A 358 -16.38 7.26 -8.11
CA LEU A 358 -17.81 7.52 -7.88
C LEU A 358 -18.07 7.88 -6.42
N ARG A 359 -17.45 7.17 -5.45
CA ARG A 359 -17.55 7.52 -4.02
C ARG A 359 -16.91 8.88 -3.68
N VAL A 360 -15.70 9.16 -4.16
CA VAL A 360 -15.05 10.46 -3.90
C VAL A 360 -15.89 11.63 -4.45
N GLU A 361 -16.45 11.50 -5.66
CA GLU A 361 -17.33 12.52 -6.23
C GLU A 361 -18.76 12.49 -5.67
N ARG A 362 -19.13 11.43 -4.93
CA ARG A 362 -20.39 11.36 -4.16
C ARG A 362 -20.31 12.25 -2.93
N GLU A 363 -19.29 12.10 -2.08
CA GLU A 363 -19.15 12.89 -0.84
C GLU A 363 -19.05 14.38 -1.17
N ARG A 364 -18.17 14.73 -2.11
CA ARG A 364 -17.95 16.09 -2.60
C ARG A 364 -19.22 16.76 -3.13
N ALA A 365 -20.16 16.00 -3.68
CA ALA A 365 -21.44 16.52 -4.18
C ALA A 365 -22.53 16.61 -3.09
N CYS A 366 -22.31 16.01 -1.91
CA CYS A 366 -23.07 16.31 -0.69
C CYS A 366 -22.46 17.51 0.06
N ASP A 367 -21.13 17.61 0.12
CA ASP A 367 -20.42 18.79 0.66
C ASP A 367 -20.80 20.07 -0.11
N ASP A 368 -20.76 20.05 -1.45
CA ASP A 368 -21.23 21.15 -2.30
C ASP A 368 -22.73 21.51 -2.03
N GLN A 369 -23.55 20.57 -1.53
CA GLN A 369 -24.97 20.77 -1.21
C GLN A 369 -25.21 21.39 0.18
N VAL A 370 -24.36 21.10 1.18
CA VAL A 370 -24.39 21.78 2.50
C VAL A 370 -24.02 23.25 2.35
N LEU A 371 -22.98 23.55 1.58
CA LEU A 371 -22.56 24.93 1.31
C LEU A 371 -23.62 25.69 0.49
N MET A 372 -24.28 25.04 -0.48
CA MET A 372 -25.45 25.63 -1.16
C MET A 372 -26.67 25.85 -0.26
N ALA A 373 -26.75 25.20 0.92
CA ALA A 373 -27.76 25.48 1.93
C ALA A 373 -27.42 26.71 2.81
N GLY A 374 -26.25 27.34 2.61
CA GLY A 374 -25.82 28.54 3.31
C GLY A 374 -24.89 28.31 4.50
N GLY A 375 -24.32 27.10 4.64
CA GLY A 375 -23.29 26.84 5.64
C GLY A 375 -21.97 27.54 5.34
N LYS A 376 -21.27 27.99 6.40
CA LYS A 376 -19.92 28.55 6.29
C LYS A 376 -18.91 27.42 6.00
N ALA A 377 -17.99 27.67 5.08
CA ALA A 377 -16.99 26.67 4.68
C ALA A 377 -16.03 26.30 5.83
N SER A 378 -15.63 27.27 6.65
CA SER A 378 -14.82 27.08 7.87
C SER A 378 -15.53 26.16 8.87
N ASN A 379 -16.70 26.59 9.38
CA ASN A 379 -17.46 25.90 10.41
C ASN A 379 -17.85 24.47 9.98
N TYR A 380 -18.14 24.27 8.68
CA TYR A 380 -18.45 22.94 8.15
C TYR A 380 -17.21 22.04 8.03
N ALA A 381 -16.04 22.59 7.65
CA ALA A 381 -14.79 21.84 7.65
C ALA A 381 -14.33 21.47 9.07
N GLU A 382 -14.45 22.41 10.01
CA GLU A 382 -14.20 22.22 11.45
C GLU A 382 -15.02 21.07 12.02
N HIS A 383 -16.35 21.09 11.86
CA HIS A 383 -17.21 20.00 12.34
C HIS A 383 -16.96 18.65 11.63
N LEU A 384 -16.44 18.63 10.40
CA LEU A 384 -15.98 17.39 9.76
C LEU A 384 -14.66 16.87 10.36
N LEU A 385 -13.75 17.77 10.74
CA LEU A 385 -12.51 17.44 11.45
C LEU A 385 -12.80 16.94 12.88
N ASP A 386 -13.74 17.54 13.60
CA ASP A 386 -14.20 17.07 14.92
C ASP A 386 -14.71 15.64 14.86
N ILE A 387 -15.62 15.36 13.91
CA ILE A 387 -16.16 14.01 13.68
C ILE A 387 -15.03 13.05 13.35
N ALA A 388 -14.09 13.42 12.46
CA ALA A 388 -12.96 12.57 12.12
C ALA A 388 -12.00 12.29 13.28
N ARG A 389 -11.69 13.29 14.10
CA ARG A 389 -10.86 13.16 15.31
C ARG A 389 -11.49 12.18 16.30
N SER A 390 -12.79 12.30 16.56
CA SER A 390 -13.54 11.41 17.46
C SER A 390 -13.60 9.93 17.03
N LEU A 391 -13.17 9.60 15.80
CA LEU A 391 -13.15 8.24 15.28
C LEU A 391 -11.77 7.56 15.38
N ARG A 392 -10.68 8.35 15.37
CA ARG A 392 -9.33 7.78 15.34
C ARG A 392 -9.02 7.00 16.62
N ALA A 393 -9.60 7.44 17.75
CA ALA A 393 -9.53 6.80 19.06
C ALA A 393 -10.55 5.66 19.29
N THR A 394 -11.12 5.04 18.23
CA THR A 394 -12.16 4.00 18.41
C THR A 394 -12.15 2.88 17.36
N ILE A 395 -11.33 2.97 16.29
CA ILE A 395 -11.34 2.00 15.20
C ILE A 395 -10.12 1.06 15.29
N ALA A 396 -10.19 0.12 16.24
CA ALA A 396 -9.23 -0.97 16.38
C ALA A 396 -9.69 -2.29 15.71
N ASN A 397 -10.89 -2.32 15.10
CA ASN A 397 -11.47 -3.57 14.57
C ASN A 397 -12.10 -3.38 13.17
N PRO A 398 -11.63 -4.07 12.11
CA PRO A 398 -11.95 -3.71 10.71
C PRO A 398 -13.25 -4.31 10.14
N LEU A 399 -13.86 -5.30 10.82
CA LEU A 399 -14.96 -6.11 10.26
C LEU A 399 -16.36 -5.50 10.48
N GLY A 400 -16.63 -4.34 9.84
CA GLY A 400 -18.00 -3.82 9.76
C GLY A 400 -18.20 -2.45 9.07
N ALA A 401 -17.14 -1.65 8.94
CA ALA A 401 -17.24 -0.28 8.46
C ALA A 401 -17.53 -0.19 6.94
N VAL A 402 -18.81 -0.07 6.56
CA VAL A 402 -19.21 0.23 5.17
C VAL A 402 -18.93 1.70 4.81
N ALA A 403 -17.65 1.98 4.54
CA ALA A 403 -17.16 3.06 3.68
C ALA A 403 -17.40 4.53 4.10
N MET A 404 -17.16 4.86 5.37
CA MET A 404 -16.48 6.09 5.82
C MET A 404 -15.59 5.69 7.02
N ALA A 405 -14.33 6.07 7.19
CA ALA A 405 -13.45 6.95 6.41
C ALA A 405 -12.06 6.32 6.17
N ARG A 406 -11.21 6.96 5.36
CA ARG A 406 -9.75 6.78 5.33
C ARG A 406 -9.08 8.17 5.38
N PRO A 407 -7.91 8.35 6.03
CA PRO A 407 -7.32 9.68 6.22
C PRO A 407 -7.22 10.52 4.93
N SER A 408 -6.68 9.92 3.86
CA SER A 408 -6.51 10.55 2.53
C SER A 408 -7.81 10.87 1.77
N GLN A 409 -8.98 10.72 2.38
CA GLN A 409 -10.26 11.19 1.83
C GLN A 409 -10.85 12.38 2.59
N LEU A 410 -10.38 12.68 3.79
CA LEU A 410 -10.84 13.81 4.60
C LEU A 410 -10.21 15.13 4.13
N GLU A 411 -8.88 15.15 4.03
CA GLU A 411 -8.07 16.25 3.47
C GLU A 411 -8.62 16.69 2.10
N GLY A 412 -8.76 15.74 1.17
CA GLY A 412 -9.36 15.95 -0.16
C GLY A 412 -10.86 16.30 -0.21
N ARG A 413 -11.52 16.39 0.95
CA ARG A 413 -12.85 17.02 1.15
C ARG A 413 -12.73 18.40 1.80
N VAL A 414 -11.91 18.57 2.84
CA VAL A 414 -11.63 19.86 3.49
C VAL A 414 -11.10 20.89 2.49
N LEU A 415 -10.07 20.55 1.72
CA LEU A 415 -9.54 21.39 0.63
C LEU A 415 -10.63 21.73 -0.41
N ALA A 416 -11.52 20.77 -0.71
CA ALA A 416 -12.64 20.96 -1.64
C ALA A 416 -13.80 21.81 -1.06
N ILE A 417 -13.89 21.95 0.26
CA ILE A 417 -14.83 22.80 0.98
C ILE A 417 -14.29 24.23 1.08
N LEU A 418 -12.98 24.40 1.26
CA LEU A 418 -12.33 25.72 1.38
C LEU A 418 -12.04 26.40 0.03
N ASP A 419 -11.84 25.64 -1.07
CA ASP A 419 -11.65 26.13 -2.45
C ASP A 419 -12.69 27.21 -2.89
N PRO A 420 -12.30 28.50 -3.05
CA PRO A 420 -13.24 29.57 -3.36
C PRO A 420 -13.59 29.65 -4.86
N ASP A 421 -12.70 29.20 -5.74
CA ASP A 421 -12.86 29.22 -7.20
C ASP A 421 -13.87 28.17 -7.70
N ARG A 422 -14.20 27.21 -6.84
CA ARG A 422 -15.06 26.07 -7.15
C ARG A 422 -16.48 26.48 -7.55
N ARG A 423 -16.88 26.08 -8.75
CA ARG A 423 -18.26 26.26 -9.23
C ARG A 423 -19.22 25.27 -8.55
N ARG A 424 -19.75 25.63 -7.38
CA ARG A 424 -20.66 24.79 -6.58
C ARG A 424 -22.11 24.74 -7.08
N ARG A 425 -22.55 25.74 -7.88
CA ARG A 425 -23.97 25.89 -8.31
C ARG A 425 -24.54 24.62 -8.96
N GLY A 426 -25.63 24.13 -8.36
CA GLY A 426 -26.29 22.88 -8.71
C GLY A 426 -26.89 22.83 -10.13
N PHE A 427 -26.57 21.72 -10.78
CA PHE A 427 -27.31 20.99 -11.81
C PHE A 427 -28.71 21.51 -12.26
N THR A 428 -28.88 21.80 -13.55
CA THR A 428 -30.22 21.97 -14.19
C THR A 428 -30.60 20.76 -15.05
N ARG A 429 -31.90 20.45 -15.20
CA ARG A 429 -32.38 19.23 -15.90
C ARG A 429 -31.75 19.03 -17.29
N ALA A 430 -31.52 20.11 -18.05
CA ALA A 430 -30.88 20.06 -19.36
C ALA A 430 -29.49 19.41 -19.35
N HIS A 431 -28.72 19.56 -18.26
CA HIS A 431 -27.41 18.91 -18.12
C HIS A 431 -27.53 17.39 -17.92
N THR A 432 -28.65 16.85 -17.38
CA THR A 432 -28.84 15.40 -17.23
C THR A 432 -29.12 14.83 -18.60
N THR A 433 -30.02 15.49 -19.34
CA THR A 433 -30.33 15.15 -20.73
C THR A 433 -29.05 15.19 -21.59
N ALA A 434 -28.19 16.22 -21.43
CA ALA A 434 -26.91 16.30 -22.14
C ALA A 434 -25.93 15.17 -21.78
N VAL A 435 -25.72 14.88 -20.49
CA VAL A 435 -24.83 13.79 -20.05
C VAL A 435 -25.36 12.41 -20.47
N MET A 436 -26.67 12.18 -20.38
CA MET A 436 -27.30 10.93 -20.83
C MET A 436 -27.25 10.76 -22.35
N ILE A 437 -27.45 11.84 -23.13
CA ILE A 437 -27.27 11.81 -24.59
C ILE A 437 -25.81 11.53 -24.94
N ALA A 438 -24.85 12.21 -24.30
CA ALA A 438 -23.42 11.94 -24.52
C ALA A 438 -23.03 10.50 -24.17
N ALA A 439 -23.55 9.97 -23.06
CA ALA A 439 -23.35 8.58 -22.67
C ALA A 439 -23.95 7.60 -23.70
N LEU A 440 -25.17 7.84 -24.20
CA LEU A 440 -25.77 7.01 -25.25
C LEU A 440 -24.98 7.09 -26.58
N VAL A 441 -24.47 8.27 -26.94
CA VAL A 441 -23.62 8.48 -28.13
C VAL A 441 -22.27 7.75 -28.03
N VAL A 442 -21.77 7.49 -26.82
CA VAL A 442 -20.55 6.67 -26.58
C VAL A 442 -20.88 5.18 -26.48
N VAL A 443 -21.88 4.82 -25.67
CA VAL A 443 -22.19 3.42 -25.33
C VAL A 443 -22.83 2.66 -26.50
N LEU A 444 -23.72 3.28 -27.28
CA LEU A 444 -24.41 2.57 -28.37
C LEU A 444 -23.47 2.15 -29.51
N PRO A 445 -22.54 2.99 -30.01
CA PRO A 445 -21.54 2.54 -30.99
C PRO A 445 -20.60 1.46 -30.43
N ILE A 446 -20.13 1.60 -29.18
CA ILE A 446 -19.22 0.62 -28.56
C ILE A 446 -19.92 -0.74 -28.36
N ALA A 447 -21.22 -0.74 -28.05
CA ALA A 447 -22.02 -1.97 -27.97
C ALA A 447 -22.22 -2.63 -29.34
N ALA A 448 -22.39 -1.84 -30.40
CA ALA A 448 -22.52 -2.33 -31.77
C ALA A 448 -21.20 -2.86 -32.36
N LEU A 449 -20.02 -2.48 -31.85
CA LEU A 449 -18.74 -3.01 -32.35
C LEU A 449 -18.68 -4.54 -32.19
N ALA A 450 -18.20 -5.23 -33.22
CA ALA A 450 -17.94 -6.66 -33.19
C ALA A 450 -16.56 -6.99 -33.78
N PRO A 451 -15.79 -7.94 -33.20
CA PRO A 451 -14.58 -8.46 -33.83
C PRO A 451 -14.88 -9.10 -35.19
N GLN A 452 -14.01 -8.91 -36.18
CA GLN A 452 -14.06 -9.73 -37.39
C GLN A 452 -13.59 -11.16 -37.06
N SER A 453 -14.52 -12.11 -37.09
CA SER A 453 -14.17 -13.54 -37.08
C SER A 453 -13.54 -13.92 -38.42
N SER A 454 -12.27 -14.30 -38.41
CA SER A 454 -11.60 -14.92 -39.56
C SER A 454 -12.13 -16.34 -39.80
N ALA A 455 -13.38 -16.44 -40.27
CA ALA A 455 -13.97 -17.68 -40.72
C ALA A 455 -13.34 -18.07 -42.07
N THR A 456 -12.43 -19.05 -42.04
CA THR A 456 -11.80 -19.59 -43.24
C THR A 456 -12.78 -20.51 -43.97
N ASP A 457 -13.70 -19.92 -44.73
CA ASP A 457 -14.69 -20.62 -45.57
C ASP A 457 -14.01 -21.37 -46.74
N PHE A 458 -13.38 -22.51 -46.45
CA PHE A 458 -13.00 -23.50 -47.47
C PHE A 458 -14.23 -24.31 -47.88
N ALA A 459 -14.91 -23.82 -48.93
CA ALA A 459 -16.07 -24.46 -49.50
C ALA A 459 -15.77 -25.87 -50.03
N THR A 460 -16.30 -26.89 -49.36
CA THR A 460 -16.39 -28.27 -49.87
C THR A 460 -17.82 -28.57 -50.28
N THR A 461 -18.16 -28.27 -51.54
CA THR A 461 -19.46 -28.53 -52.15
C THR A 461 -19.80 -30.02 -52.17
N PRO A 462 -20.88 -30.48 -51.51
CA PRO A 462 -21.38 -31.85 -51.67
C PRO A 462 -22.27 -31.95 -52.92
N THR A 463 -22.05 -32.98 -53.74
CA THR A 463 -22.80 -33.22 -54.98
C THR A 463 -24.26 -33.60 -54.71
N GLU A 464 -25.18 -33.03 -55.50
CA GLU A 464 -26.61 -33.37 -55.54
C GLU A 464 -26.85 -34.76 -56.16
N THR A 465 -27.58 -35.65 -55.47
CA THR A 465 -28.19 -36.88 -56.03
C THR A 465 -29.37 -37.31 -55.13
N GLU A 466 -30.42 -37.86 -55.74
CA GLU A 466 -31.77 -38.00 -55.16
C GLU A 466 -32.01 -39.27 -54.32
N ALA A 467 -32.93 -39.17 -53.34
CA ALA A 467 -33.83 -40.26 -52.93
C ALA A 467 -35.13 -39.68 -52.30
N PRO A 468 -36.33 -40.25 -52.54
CA PRO A 468 -37.60 -39.61 -52.19
C PRO A 468 -38.16 -40.00 -50.81
N ALA A 469 -38.85 -39.05 -50.15
CA ALA A 469 -39.70 -39.31 -48.98
C ALA A 469 -41.11 -39.71 -49.40
N SER A 470 -41.71 -40.69 -48.72
CA SER A 470 -43.05 -41.20 -49.06
C SER A 470 -43.78 -41.77 -47.83
N TRP A 471 -44.74 -41.00 -47.32
CA TRP A 471 -45.98 -41.39 -46.62
C TRP A 471 -45.96 -42.58 -45.64
N ASP A 472 -46.34 -42.30 -44.39
CA ASP A 472 -47.06 -43.28 -43.56
C ASP A 472 -48.24 -42.58 -42.87
N SER A 473 -49.41 -43.22 -42.76
CA SER A 473 -50.65 -42.53 -42.37
C SER A 473 -51.72 -43.40 -41.69
N ALA A 474 -51.95 -43.11 -40.41
CA ALA A 474 -53.24 -43.08 -39.69
C ALA A 474 -54.03 -44.37 -39.37
N ASP A 475 -54.77 -44.27 -38.25
CA ASP A 475 -55.91 -45.08 -37.79
C ASP A 475 -55.60 -46.57 -37.42
N VAL A 476 -56.31 -47.27 -36.50
CA VAL A 476 -57.77 -47.32 -36.23
C VAL A 476 -58.10 -47.73 -34.77
N GLN A 477 -58.93 -46.91 -34.10
CA GLN A 477 -60.01 -47.18 -33.10
C GLN A 477 -59.84 -48.06 -31.82
N ALA A 478 -60.60 -47.66 -30.78
CA ALA A 478 -60.97 -48.43 -29.58
C ALA A 478 -62.35 -49.15 -29.75
N PRO A 479 -62.78 -49.99 -28.79
CA PRO A 479 -63.82 -49.56 -27.82
C PRO A 479 -63.55 -50.07 -26.37
N GLU A 480 -63.74 -49.30 -25.29
CA GLU A 480 -64.97 -48.77 -24.65
C GLU A 480 -65.47 -49.64 -23.47
N ALA A 481 -65.32 -49.11 -22.24
CA ALA A 481 -66.13 -49.43 -21.06
C ALA A 481 -65.97 -48.33 -19.99
N ALA A 482 -67.08 -47.80 -19.48
CA ALA A 482 -67.15 -46.83 -18.37
C ALA A 482 -67.83 -47.51 -17.15
N PRO A 483 -67.92 -46.94 -15.91
CA PRO A 483 -68.40 -45.56 -15.67
C PRO A 483 -67.82 -44.80 -14.44
N GLU A 484 -68.44 -43.65 -14.17
CA GLU A 484 -68.50 -42.89 -12.90
C GLU A 484 -67.35 -41.93 -12.51
N SER A 485 -67.75 -40.94 -11.71
CA SER A 485 -67.14 -39.62 -11.42
C SER A 485 -67.38 -39.30 -9.91
N PRO A 486 -66.87 -38.22 -9.25
CA PRO A 486 -66.39 -36.95 -9.81
C PRO A 486 -65.15 -36.28 -9.14
N ASP A 487 -64.75 -35.12 -9.69
CA ASP A 487 -63.96 -34.04 -9.07
C ASP A 487 -64.60 -33.49 -7.76
N PRO A 488 -63.92 -32.71 -6.88
CA PRO A 488 -62.77 -31.81 -7.17
C PRO A 488 -61.66 -31.68 -6.08
N ALA A 489 -60.73 -30.74 -6.35
CA ALA A 489 -60.01 -29.83 -5.41
C ALA A 489 -58.58 -30.20 -4.95
N PRO A 490 -57.74 -29.21 -4.53
CA PRO A 490 -56.27 -29.32 -4.56
C PRO A 490 -55.56 -29.44 -3.19
N GLU A 491 -54.35 -30.00 -3.19
CA GLU A 491 -53.48 -30.08 -2.01
C GLU A 491 -52.82 -28.74 -1.66
N SER A 492 -53.38 -28.02 -0.68
CA SER A 492 -52.75 -26.87 -0.01
C SER A 492 -52.56 -27.04 1.50
N GLU A 493 -52.99 -28.17 2.07
CA GLU A 493 -53.13 -28.36 3.54
C GLU A 493 -51.82 -28.38 4.33
N LEU A 494 -50.69 -28.80 3.74
CA LEU A 494 -49.39 -28.84 4.45
C LEU A 494 -48.87 -27.44 4.82
N ALA A 495 -49.17 -26.41 4.02
CA ALA A 495 -48.77 -25.04 4.31
C ALA A 495 -49.69 -24.34 5.34
N GLU A 496 -50.89 -24.87 5.57
CA GLU A 496 -51.89 -24.26 6.45
C GLU A 496 -51.79 -24.75 7.90
N ARG A 497 -51.45 -26.03 8.10
CA ARG A 497 -51.15 -26.59 9.45
C ARG A 497 -50.04 -25.84 10.20
N ALA A 498 -49.03 -25.35 9.49
CA ALA A 498 -47.94 -24.57 10.09
C ALA A 498 -48.39 -23.21 10.68
N ARG A 499 -49.59 -22.72 10.31
CA ARG A 499 -50.13 -21.42 10.77
C ARG A 499 -51.11 -21.55 11.95
N SER A 500 -51.42 -22.76 12.41
CA SER A 500 -52.46 -22.99 13.42
C SER A 500 -51.96 -22.99 14.88
N PHE A 501 -50.65 -22.94 15.12
CA PHE A 501 -50.09 -22.99 16.47
C PHE A 501 -49.77 -21.61 17.04
N LEU A 502 -50.53 -21.27 18.08
CA LEU A 502 -50.43 -20.13 19.01
C LEU A 502 -51.08 -18.80 18.56
N PRO A 503 -51.67 -18.03 19.51
CA PRO A 503 -52.91 -17.29 19.23
C PRO A 503 -52.82 -15.77 19.41
N ALA A 504 -53.80 -15.06 18.84
CA ALA A 504 -53.87 -13.60 18.91
C ALA A 504 -54.39 -13.08 20.25
N VAL A 505 -53.63 -12.17 20.87
CA VAL A 505 -54.15 -11.12 21.77
C VAL A 505 -53.52 -9.79 21.38
N ALA A 506 -54.17 -9.09 20.45
CA ALA A 506 -53.89 -7.70 20.11
C ALA A 506 -55.09 -6.85 20.54
N ASP A 507 -55.18 -6.56 21.84
CA ASP A 507 -56.21 -5.65 22.38
C ASP A 507 -55.68 -4.20 22.49
N ARG A 508 -56.60 -3.29 22.78
CA ARG A 508 -56.46 -1.84 22.70
C ARG A 508 -55.49 -1.29 23.75
N ARG A 509 -54.92 -0.10 23.44
CA ARG A 509 -54.18 0.73 24.40
C ARG A 509 -55.02 0.95 25.67
N PRO A 510 -54.37 0.98 26.85
CA PRO A 510 -54.17 2.30 27.44
C PRO A 510 -52.73 2.57 27.92
N ASN A 511 -52.50 3.84 28.25
CA ASN A 511 -51.23 4.44 28.67
C ASN A 511 -50.79 3.97 30.07
N VAL A 512 -49.57 3.42 30.21
CA VAL A 512 -48.89 3.16 31.48
C VAL A 512 -47.38 3.37 31.28
N ALA A 513 -46.75 4.22 32.11
CA ALA A 513 -45.29 4.34 32.20
C ALA A 513 -44.71 3.36 33.24
N LEU A 514 -43.47 2.90 33.09
CA LEU A 514 -42.64 2.22 34.13
C LEU A 514 -41.15 2.12 33.66
N PRO A 515 -40.15 1.92 34.56
CA PRO A 515 -38.72 2.17 34.30
C PRO A 515 -37.83 0.90 34.28
N ASP A 516 -36.50 1.07 34.25
CA ASP A 516 -35.43 0.12 34.64
C ASP A 516 -35.35 -1.27 33.95
N THR A 517 -36.18 -1.51 32.93
CA THR A 517 -36.38 -2.84 32.33
C THR A 517 -35.26 -3.40 31.42
N ILE A 518 -34.07 -2.80 31.35
CA ILE A 518 -33.01 -3.25 30.41
C ILE A 518 -32.07 -4.27 31.05
N ASP A 519 -31.43 -3.94 32.18
CA ASP A 519 -30.55 -4.86 32.92
C ASP A 519 -31.32 -6.13 33.35
N THR A 520 -32.52 -5.95 33.91
CA THR A 520 -33.46 -7.05 34.23
C THR A 520 -33.92 -7.88 33.02
N ARG A 521 -33.62 -7.45 31.78
CA ARG A 521 -33.74 -8.25 30.56
C ARG A 521 -32.43 -8.91 30.13
N LYS A 522 -31.26 -8.24 30.18
CA LYS A 522 -29.95 -8.93 29.92
C LYS A 522 -29.81 -10.12 30.88
N ARG A 523 -30.07 -9.92 32.17
CA ARG A 523 -30.07 -10.99 33.19
C ARG A 523 -30.91 -12.19 32.78
N LYS A 524 -32.20 -11.99 32.52
CA LYS A 524 -33.13 -13.08 32.14
C LYS A 524 -32.77 -13.82 30.85
N VAL A 525 -32.05 -13.18 29.92
CA VAL A 525 -31.57 -13.84 28.68
C VAL A 525 -30.38 -14.73 29.00
N VAL A 526 -29.39 -14.23 29.75
CA VAL A 526 -28.24 -15.02 30.22
C VAL A 526 -28.70 -16.18 31.12
N ASP A 527 -29.62 -15.93 32.05
CA ASP A 527 -30.17 -16.96 32.94
C ASP A 527 -30.92 -18.06 32.15
N ALA A 528 -31.46 -17.74 30.97
CA ALA A 528 -32.09 -18.71 30.07
C ALA A 528 -31.06 -19.54 29.28
N PHE A 529 -30.00 -18.92 28.75
CA PHE A 529 -28.94 -19.65 28.04
C PHE A 529 -28.05 -20.47 28.99
N MET A 530 -27.75 -19.98 30.20
CA MET A 530 -27.09 -20.78 31.25
C MET A 530 -27.91 -22.03 31.61
N LYS A 531 -29.24 -21.98 31.49
CA LYS A 531 -30.10 -23.17 31.64
C LYS A 531 -30.07 -24.06 30.40
N ALA A 532 -29.99 -23.49 29.20
CA ALA A 532 -29.92 -24.23 27.94
C ALA A 532 -28.60 -25.02 27.77
N LEU A 533 -27.52 -24.65 28.49
CA LEU A 533 -26.33 -25.49 28.68
C LEU A 533 -26.61 -26.84 29.38
N GLY A 534 -27.83 -27.07 29.90
CA GLY A 534 -28.27 -28.33 30.48
C GLY A 534 -29.38 -29.03 29.71
N ASP A 535 -29.59 -28.69 28.42
CA ASP A 535 -30.61 -29.32 27.58
C ASP A 535 -30.21 -30.73 27.10
N GLU A 536 -31.19 -31.56 26.76
CA GLU A 536 -30.95 -32.91 26.22
C GLU A 536 -30.38 -32.83 24.79
N ASP A 537 -30.76 -31.82 24.02
CA ASP A 537 -30.27 -31.59 22.65
C ASP A 537 -28.88 -30.93 22.63
N GLU A 538 -27.94 -31.60 21.96
CA GLU A 538 -26.54 -31.19 21.80
C GLU A 538 -26.40 -29.86 21.04
N GLU A 539 -27.19 -29.63 20.00
CA GLU A 539 -27.15 -28.40 19.20
C GLU A 539 -27.69 -27.22 20.01
N ILE A 540 -28.66 -27.45 20.91
CA ILE A 540 -29.15 -26.44 21.84
C ILE A 540 -28.06 -26.07 22.86
N ARG A 541 -27.35 -27.05 23.43
CA ARG A 541 -26.23 -26.78 24.36
C ARG A 541 -25.09 -26.03 23.66
N ARG A 542 -24.71 -26.47 22.45
CA ARG A 542 -23.63 -25.87 21.63
C ARG A 542 -23.95 -24.42 21.28
N GLN A 543 -25.17 -24.14 20.82
CA GLN A 543 -25.58 -22.78 20.47
C GLN A 543 -25.79 -21.90 21.71
N ALA A 544 -26.19 -22.47 22.85
CA ALA A 544 -26.27 -21.75 24.13
C ALA A 544 -24.89 -21.31 24.63
N ALA A 545 -23.85 -22.14 24.49
CA ALA A 545 -22.48 -21.77 24.83
C ALA A 545 -21.99 -20.58 23.98
N HIS A 546 -22.05 -20.72 22.65
CA HIS A 546 -21.63 -19.67 21.71
C HIS A 546 -22.35 -18.33 21.94
N VAL A 547 -23.67 -18.35 22.18
CA VAL A 547 -24.46 -17.13 22.46
C VAL A 547 -24.16 -16.53 23.84
N LEU A 548 -23.68 -17.30 24.81
CA LEU A 548 -23.21 -16.72 26.09
C LEU A 548 -21.89 -15.96 25.91
N GLY A 549 -20.99 -16.45 25.06
CA GLY A 549 -19.78 -15.72 24.63
C GLY A 549 -20.13 -14.39 23.95
N GLU A 550 -20.96 -14.42 22.89
CA GLU A 550 -21.46 -13.20 22.20
C GLU A 550 -22.11 -12.16 23.13
N ILE A 551 -22.55 -12.54 24.33
CA ILE A 551 -23.24 -11.67 25.29
C ILE A 551 -22.27 -11.01 26.29
N GLY A 552 -21.06 -11.54 26.49
CA GLY A 552 -20.05 -10.98 27.40
C GLY A 552 -20.62 -10.67 28.78
N ASP A 553 -21.03 -11.70 29.53
CA ASP A 553 -21.62 -11.53 30.87
C ASP A 553 -21.02 -12.55 31.83
N ALA A 554 -20.01 -12.12 32.60
CA ALA A 554 -19.17 -12.95 33.48
C ALA A 554 -19.94 -13.92 34.41
N ARG A 555 -21.22 -13.66 34.70
CA ARG A 555 -22.10 -14.60 35.41
C ARG A 555 -22.25 -15.96 34.71
N ALA A 556 -21.98 -16.03 33.40
CA ALA A 556 -21.97 -17.24 32.60
C ALA A 556 -20.73 -18.12 32.81
N ILE A 557 -19.59 -17.54 33.23
CA ILE A 557 -18.29 -18.23 33.33
C ILE A 557 -18.38 -19.54 34.16
N PRO A 558 -19.04 -19.60 35.34
CA PRO A 558 -19.15 -20.85 36.10
C PRO A 558 -19.97 -21.94 35.40
N ALA A 559 -20.89 -21.58 34.50
CA ALA A 559 -21.71 -22.50 33.73
C ALA A 559 -21.00 -22.95 32.44
N LEU A 560 -20.35 -22.02 31.74
CA LEU A 560 -19.49 -22.31 30.58
C LEU A 560 -18.32 -23.21 30.97
N ARG A 561 -17.58 -22.88 32.05
CA ARG A 561 -16.52 -23.72 32.60
C ARG A 561 -17.01 -25.13 32.93
N LYS A 562 -18.23 -25.26 33.44
CA LYS A 562 -18.82 -26.58 33.70
C LYS A 562 -19.12 -27.32 32.39
N ALA A 563 -19.71 -26.66 31.39
CA ALA A 563 -19.95 -27.29 30.08
C ALA A 563 -18.62 -27.71 29.41
N MET A 564 -17.58 -26.88 29.51
CA MET A 564 -16.22 -27.15 29.03
C MET A 564 -15.56 -28.37 29.70
N SER A 565 -15.84 -28.66 30.98
CA SER A 565 -15.28 -29.83 31.68
C SER A 565 -16.17 -31.09 31.65
N ASP A 566 -17.49 -30.95 31.73
CA ASP A 566 -18.42 -32.06 32.00
C ASP A 566 -19.25 -32.52 30.78
N ASP A 567 -19.30 -31.79 29.65
CA ASP A 567 -20.24 -32.13 28.57
C ASP A 567 -19.79 -33.36 27.74
N PRO A 568 -20.70 -34.33 27.48
CA PRO A 568 -20.39 -35.48 26.64
C PRO A 568 -20.08 -35.15 25.18
N SER A 569 -20.46 -33.98 24.67
CA SER A 569 -20.17 -33.54 23.29
C SER A 569 -18.87 -32.74 23.21
N ASN A 570 -17.99 -33.11 22.28
CA ASN A 570 -16.79 -32.33 21.98
C ASN A 570 -17.15 -30.95 21.39
N ASP A 571 -18.20 -30.86 20.57
CA ASP A 571 -18.66 -29.59 20.00
C ASP A 571 -19.22 -28.64 21.07
N VAL A 572 -19.87 -29.16 22.12
CA VAL A 572 -20.31 -28.34 23.26
C VAL A 572 -19.12 -27.92 24.11
N ARG A 573 -18.16 -28.81 24.42
CA ARG A 573 -16.94 -28.43 25.16
C ARG A 573 -16.15 -27.36 24.41
N ARG A 574 -15.97 -27.51 23.10
CA ARG A 574 -15.33 -26.54 22.18
C ARG A 574 -16.07 -25.21 22.08
N ALA A 575 -17.41 -25.23 21.98
CA ALA A 575 -18.21 -24.00 21.97
C ALA A 575 -18.18 -23.28 23.32
N ALA A 576 -18.05 -24.00 24.44
CA ALA A 576 -17.86 -23.42 25.77
C ALA A 576 -16.44 -22.90 26.00
N LEU A 577 -15.43 -23.56 25.43
CA LEU A 577 -14.03 -23.12 25.42
C LEU A 577 -13.87 -21.79 24.67
N TRP A 578 -14.35 -21.71 23.42
CA TRP A 578 -14.36 -20.47 22.64
C TRP A 578 -15.18 -19.36 23.34
N ALA A 579 -16.33 -19.70 23.94
CA ALA A 579 -17.14 -18.73 24.66
C ALA A 579 -16.52 -18.24 25.99
N LEU A 580 -15.46 -18.88 26.49
CA LEU A 580 -14.64 -18.37 27.58
C LEU A 580 -13.47 -17.52 27.05
N ALA A 581 -12.93 -17.84 25.88
CA ALA A 581 -11.88 -17.05 25.20
C ALA A 581 -12.36 -15.65 24.80
N GLU A 582 -13.59 -15.55 24.27
CA GLU A 582 -14.25 -14.28 23.93
C GLU A 582 -14.72 -13.50 25.19
N MET A 583 -14.39 -13.96 26.40
CA MET A 583 -14.78 -13.34 27.67
C MET A 583 -13.55 -12.93 28.50
N ASP A 584 -13.13 -11.69 28.25
CA ASP A 584 -12.18 -10.86 29.00
C ASP A 584 -12.26 -11.04 30.53
N GLU A 585 -11.34 -11.83 31.13
CA GLU A 585 -10.99 -11.89 32.57
C GLU A 585 -9.87 -12.95 32.83
N ASP A 586 -8.84 -12.60 33.63
CA ASP A 586 -7.65 -13.42 33.97
C ASP A 586 -7.93 -14.82 34.55
N ASP A 587 -9.17 -15.07 34.97
CA ASP A 587 -9.65 -16.26 35.69
C ASP A 587 -9.71 -17.53 34.79
N VAL A 588 -9.54 -17.39 33.46
CA VAL A 588 -9.62 -18.49 32.48
C VAL A 588 -8.35 -19.33 32.42
N ILE A 589 -7.17 -18.70 32.32
CA ILE A 589 -5.87 -19.39 32.12
C ILE A 589 -5.54 -20.38 33.25
N PRO A 590 -5.76 -20.06 34.55
CA PRO A 590 -5.59 -21.01 35.64
C PRO A 590 -6.51 -22.25 35.55
N VAL A 591 -7.61 -22.19 34.79
CA VAL A 591 -8.49 -23.34 34.53
C VAL A 591 -7.94 -24.18 33.38
N LEU A 592 -7.52 -23.56 32.27
CA LEU A 592 -6.98 -24.26 31.10
C LEU A 592 -5.73 -25.08 31.49
N ILE A 593 -4.80 -24.45 32.21
CA ILE A 593 -3.60 -25.08 32.80
C ILE A 593 -3.92 -26.37 33.57
N ASN A 594 -5.00 -26.37 34.36
CA ASN A 594 -5.40 -27.52 35.18
C ASN A 594 -6.16 -28.60 34.38
N GLN A 595 -6.78 -28.24 33.26
CA GLN A 595 -7.67 -29.12 32.48
C GLN A 595 -6.95 -29.78 31.28
N VAL A 596 -5.99 -29.11 30.65
CA VAL A 596 -5.49 -29.45 29.31
C VAL A 596 -4.91 -30.87 29.20
N GLY A 597 -4.12 -31.30 30.18
CA GLY A 597 -3.58 -32.67 30.27
C GLY A 597 -4.63 -33.76 30.58
N SER A 598 -5.92 -33.42 30.63
CA SER A 598 -7.03 -34.36 30.84
C SER A 598 -8.09 -34.35 29.73
N GLU A 599 -8.05 -33.37 28.82
CA GLU A 599 -8.95 -33.31 27.67
C GLU A 599 -8.52 -34.33 26.61
N ARG A 600 -9.50 -35.04 26.05
CA ARG A 600 -9.30 -36.19 25.15
C ARG A 600 -9.32 -35.80 23.68
N ASP A 601 -10.07 -34.76 23.36
CA ASP A 601 -10.21 -34.23 22.01
C ASP A 601 -8.96 -33.42 21.60
N PRO A 602 -8.22 -33.80 20.53
CA PRO A 602 -6.98 -33.11 20.13
C PRO A 602 -7.21 -31.66 19.74
N GLU A 603 -8.27 -31.34 18.99
CA GLU A 603 -8.63 -29.97 18.62
C GLU A 603 -8.89 -29.11 19.86
N SER A 604 -9.58 -29.64 20.86
CA SER A 604 -9.79 -28.95 22.15
C SER A 604 -8.48 -28.76 22.91
N ARG A 605 -7.54 -29.73 22.91
CA ARG A 605 -6.19 -29.54 23.49
C ARG A 605 -5.37 -28.51 22.72
N ARG A 606 -5.47 -28.48 21.38
CA ARG A 606 -4.81 -27.51 20.50
C ARG A 606 -5.29 -26.09 20.80
N GLN A 607 -6.60 -25.90 20.95
CA GLN A 607 -7.19 -24.61 21.34
C GLN A 607 -6.81 -24.21 22.78
N MET A 608 -6.77 -25.16 23.72
CA MET A 608 -6.27 -24.90 25.07
C MET A 608 -4.79 -24.48 25.07
N ALA A 609 -3.94 -25.14 24.28
CA ALA A 609 -2.53 -24.80 24.13
C ALA A 609 -2.35 -23.39 23.54
N TYR A 610 -3.11 -23.07 22.48
CA TYR A 610 -3.10 -21.75 21.85
C TYR A 610 -3.38 -20.64 22.88
N MET A 611 -4.51 -20.72 23.59
CA MET A 611 -4.90 -19.67 24.54
C MET A 611 -3.98 -19.56 25.75
N ILE A 612 -3.34 -20.66 26.18
CA ILE A 612 -2.34 -20.63 27.25
C ILE A 612 -1.06 -19.91 26.79
N GLY A 613 -0.68 -19.99 25.51
CA GLY A 613 0.42 -19.19 24.96
C GLY A 613 0.03 -17.72 24.75
N ASP A 614 -1.10 -17.50 24.06
CA ASP A 614 -1.62 -16.21 23.59
C ASP A 614 -2.07 -15.25 24.73
N ASN A 615 -2.20 -15.72 25.99
CA ASN A 615 -2.80 -14.94 27.10
C ASN A 615 -2.22 -15.24 28.51
N ALA A 616 -1.07 -15.91 28.65
CA ALA A 616 -0.43 -16.09 29.97
C ALA A 616 0.75 -15.15 30.17
N ASP A 617 1.02 -14.76 31.43
CA ASP A 617 2.18 -13.94 31.78
C ASP A 617 3.51 -14.58 31.32
N ASP A 618 4.41 -13.76 30.79
CA ASP A 618 5.77 -14.13 30.38
C ASP A 618 6.49 -14.90 31.50
N GLY A 619 7.04 -16.06 31.15
CA GLY A 619 7.70 -16.96 32.08
C GLY A 619 6.80 -17.70 33.09
N ASP A 620 5.45 -17.68 32.99
CA ASP A 620 4.60 -18.42 33.94
C ASP A 620 4.94 -19.92 33.93
N ARG A 621 5.55 -20.34 35.03
CA ARG A 621 5.89 -21.73 35.32
C ARG A 621 4.70 -22.67 35.24
N ARG A 622 3.47 -22.22 35.45
CA ARG A 622 2.28 -23.10 35.38
C ARG A 622 1.78 -23.25 33.94
N ALA A 623 1.72 -22.17 33.16
CA ALA A 623 1.50 -22.20 31.71
C ALA A 623 2.56 -23.06 31.01
N GLY A 624 3.84 -22.75 31.23
CA GLY A 624 4.97 -23.50 30.68
C GLY A 624 4.96 -25.00 31.03
N GLN A 625 4.68 -25.37 32.29
CA GLN A 625 4.55 -26.78 32.67
C GLN A 625 3.33 -27.48 32.04
N ALA A 626 2.24 -26.76 31.80
CA ALA A 626 1.08 -27.32 31.11
C ALA A 626 1.37 -27.55 29.61
N LEU A 627 2.00 -26.59 28.93
CA LEU A 627 2.39 -26.71 27.52
C LEU A 627 3.50 -27.75 27.31
N MET A 628 4.52 -27.81 28.19
CA MET A 628 5.53 -28.89 28.16
C MET A 628 4.89 -30.29 28.20
N SER A 629 3.75 -30.46 28.89
CA SER A 629 3.06 -31.77 28.97
C SER A 629 2.38 -32.19 27.65
N LEU A 630 2.29 -31.30 26.67
CA LEU A 630 1.74 -31.53 25.34
C LEU A 630 2.81 -31.78 24.26
N LEU A 631 4.10 -31.59 24.57
CA LEU A 631 5.18 -31.87 23.62
C LEU A 631 5.35 -33.36 23.31
N ASP A 632 4.80 -34.24 24.16
CA ASP A 632 4.71 -35.70 23.94
C ASP A 632 3.34 -36.13 23.34
N ASP A 633 2.49 -35.21 22.85
CA ASP A 633 1.14 -35.57 22.36
C ASP A 633 1.19 -36.45 21.10
N SER A 634 0.26 -37.39 21.04
CA SER A 634 -0.06 -38.17 19.84
C SER A 634 -0.37 -37.35 18.58
N ASP A 635 -0.91 -36.15 18.73
CA ASP A 635 -1.35 -35.28 17.64
C ASP A 635 -0.29 -34.21 17.31
N ALA A 636 0.05 -34.08 16.03
CA ALA A 636 1.11 -33.18 15.57
C ALA A 636 0.74 -31.70 15.69
N GLU A 637 -0.52 -31.33 15.43
CA GLU A 637 -0.94 -29.93 15.57
C GLU A 637 -0.94 -29.49 17.04
N VAL A 638 -1.23 -30.42 17.96
CA VAL A 638 -1.11 -30.19 19.41
C VAL A 638 0.35 -29.97 19.82
N ARG A 639 1.29 -30.83 19.36
CA ARG A 639 2.74 -30.65 19.64
C ARG A 639 3.26 -29.32 19.10
N ALA A 640 2.94 -28.97 17.85
CA ALA A 640 3.36 -27.72 17.23
C ALA A 640 2.77 -26.49 17.96
N THR A 641 1.47 -26.51 18.31
CA THR A 641 0.83 -25.38 19.01
C THR A 641 1.38 -25.22 20.43
N ALA A 642 1.76 -26.33 21.10
CA ALA A 642 2.41 -26.28 22.40
C ALA A 642 3.85 -25.75 22.31
N ALA A 643 4.61 -26.10 21.26
CA ALA A 643 5.94 -25.53 21.01
C ALA A 643 5.88 -24.02 20.75
N TRP A 644 4.92 -23.58 19.93
CA TRP A 644 4.63 -22.16 19.68
C TRP A 644 4.34 -21.41 20.99
N GLY A 645 3.32 -21.86 21.72
CA GLY A 645 2.88 -21.18 22.94
C GLY A 645 3.90 -21.21 24.09
N LEU A 646 4.99 -21.98 23.98
CA LEU A 646 6.12 -21.95 24.92
C LEU A 646 7.13 -20.83 24.62
N ALA A 647 7.22 -20.40 23.36
CA ALA A 647 8.08 -19.29 22.95
C ALA A 647 7.39 -17.95 23.13
N GLU A 648 6.09 -17.86 22.83
CA GLU A 648 5.28 -16.65 23.07
C GLU A 648 5.24 -16.24 24.56
N ILE A 649 5.39 -17.19 25.48
CA ILE A 649 5.51 -16.94 26.94
C ILE A 649 6.96 -17.03 27.44
N GLU A 650 7.95 -17.00 26.55
CA GLU A 650 9.39 -16.96 26.85
C GLU A 650 9.87 -18.06 27.83
N TYR A 651 9.28 -19.27 27.79
CA TYR A 651 9.50 -20.28 28.84
C TYR A 651 10.82 -21.06 28.67
N THR A 652 11.94 -20.39 28.98
CA THR A 652 13.31 -20.92 28.94
C THR A 652 13.54 -22.34 29.50
N PRO A 653 12.84 -22.84 30.54
CA PRO A 653 12.99 -24.23 30.98
C PRO A 653 12.50 -25.29 29.98
N ALA A 654 11.79 -24.92 28.91
CA ALA A 654 11.39 -25.83 27.84
C ALA A 654 12.49 -26.14 26.82
N LEU A 655 13.62 -25.41 26.81
CA LEU A 655 14.66 -25.52 25.78
C LEU A 655 15.12 -26.98 25.54
N ASP A 656 15.43 -27.75 26.59
CA ASP A 656 15.85 -29.16 26.46
C ASP A 656 14.77 -30.07 25.82
N ALA A 657 13.49 -29.71 25.92
CA ALA A 657 12.39 -30.44 25.29
C ALA A 657 12.14 -29.98 23.84
N LEU A 658 12.26 -28.68 23.55
CA LEU A 658 12.16 -28.14 22.21
C LEU A 658 13.33 -28.62 21.32
N LEU A 659 14.55 -28.66 21.85
CA LEU A 659 15.72 -29.24 21.17
C LEU A 659 15.55 -30.73 20.83
N ALA A 660 14.71 -31.47 21.58
CA ALA A 660 14.33 -32.84 21.24
C ALA A 660 13.19 -32.89 20.20
N LEU A 661 12.27 -31.93 20.23
CA LEU A 661 11.17 -31.79 19.28
C LEU A 661 11.64 -31.38 17.88
N ALA A 662 12.81 -30.77 17.76
CA ALA A 662 13.47 -30.53 16.47
C ALA A 662 13.79 -31.82 15.66
N GLU A 663 13.78 -32.99 16.31
CA GLU A 663 13.91 -34.30 15.63
C GLU A 663 12.55 -35.00 15.38
N ASP A 664 11.41 -34.33 15.56
CA ASP A 664 10.07 -34.92 15.39
C ASP A 664 9.84 -35.49 13.96
N PRO A 665 9.16 -36.64 13.79
CA PRO A 665 8.88 -37.21 12.47
C PRO A 665 7.85 -36.45 11.61
N ASN A 666 7.25 -35.36 12.10
CA ASN A 666 6.40 -34.45 11.32
C ASN A 666 7.10 -33.10 11.07
N ASP A 667 7.18 -32.72 9.80
CA ASP A 667 7.89 -31.51 9.37
C ASP A 667 7.28 -30.20 9.92
N ASP A 668 5.95 -30.14 10.12
CA ASP A 668 5.26 -28.95 10.65
C ASP A 668 5.60 -28.72 12.14
N VAL A 669 5.81 -29.82 12.89
CA VAL A 669 6.31 -29.82 14.26
C VAL A 669 7.79 -29.46 14.30
N GLN A 670 8.62 -29.96 13.38
CA GLN A 670 10.02 -29.50 13.26
C GLN A 670 10.08 -28.00 12.98
N GLU A 671 9.31 -27.50 12.02
CA GLU A 671 9.28 -26.07 11.65
C GLU A 671 8.97 -25.19 12.87
N ARG A 672 7.93 -25.54 13.65
CA ARG A 672 7.57 -24.77 14.84
C ARG A 672 8.52 -24.97 16.02
N ALA A 673 9.13 -26.15 16.17
CA ALA A 673 10.17 -26.38 17.17
C ALA A 673 11.43 -25.55 16.88
N ILE A 674 11.86 -25.50 15.62
CA ILE A 674 13.00 -24.70 15.16
C ILE A 674 12.76 -23.21 15.36
N TRP A 675 11.56 -22.71 15.03
CA TRP A 675 11.15 -21.34 15.38
C TRP A 675 11.23 -21.09 16.89
N ALA A 676 10.58 -21.92 17.71
CA ALA A 676 10.55 -21.76 19.17
C ALA A 676 11.93 -21.94 19.85
N ILE A 677 12.90 -22.58 19.19
CA ILE A 677 14.30 -22.63 19.63
C ILE A 677 15.01 -21.30 19.36
N GLY A 678 14.62 -20.54 18.32
CA GLY A 678 15.12 -19.19 18.04
C GLY A 678 14.85 -18.25 19.21
N GLU A 679 13.59 -17.85 19.39
CA GLU A 679 13.15 -16.89 20.41
C GLU A 679 13.72 -17.21 21.82
N ILE A 680 13.59 -18.47 22.26
CA ILE A 680 13.98 -18.87 23.63
C ILE A 680 15.51 -18.92 23.82
N ALA A 681 16.29 -19.02 22.74
CA ALA A 681 17.75 -19.14 22.82
C ALA A 681 18.47 -17.81 23.09
N GLU A 682 17.82 -16.66 22.94
CA GLU A 682 18.41 -15.36 23.28
C GLU A 682 18.77 -15.33 24.79
N GLU A 683 17.85 -15.77 25.64
CA GLU A 683 18.06 -15.85 27.09
C GLU A 683 18.90 -17.07 27.57
N ALA A 684 18.82 -18.22 26.89
CA ALA A 684 19.21 -19.50 27.47
C ALA A 684 20.06 -20.42 26.56
N ASP A 685 21.28 -20.75 27.01
CA ASP A 685 22.18 -21.78 26.45
C ASP A 685 22.27 -21.78 24.90
N SER A 686 22.31 -20.58 24.30
CA SER A 686 22.26 -20.30 22.86
C SER A 686 23.28 -21.09 22.05
N GLY A 687 24.40 -21.47 22.68
CA GLY A 687 25.43 -22.31 22.09
C GLY A 687 24.98 -23.73 21.72
N ARG A 688 23.94 -24.29 22.35
CA ARG A 688 23.32 -25.57 21.98
C ARG A 688 22.17 -25.40 20.99
N ALA A 689 21.41 -24.32 21.11
CA ALA A 689 20.37 -23.96 20.16
C ALA A 689 20.94 -23.79 18.75
N VAL A 690 21.97 -22.95 18.60
CA VAL A 690 22.62 -22.67 17.31
C VAL A 690 23.16 -23.94 16.63
N GLU A 691 23.70 -24.91 17.38
CA GLU A 691 24.16 -26.19 16.80
C GLU A 691 23.00 -27.05 16.25
N VAL A 692 21.82 -27.02 16.89
CA VAL A 692 20.61 -27.72 16.40
C VAL A 692 19.99 -26.99 15.20
N LEU A 693 19.92 -25.66 15.24
CA LEU A 693 19.48 -24.82 14.12
C LEU A 693 20.40 -25.00 12.88
N ILE A 694 21.72 -25.05 13.08
CA ILE A 694 22.70 -25.40 12.04
C ILE A 694 22.43 -26.81 11.47
N GLY A 695 22.06 -27.77 12.32
CA GLY A 695 21.64 -29.10 11.88
C GLY A 695 20.37 -29.08 11.01
N ALA A 696 19.40 -28.23 11.34
CA ALA A 696 18.13 -28.10 10.63
C ALA A 696 18.26 -27.49 9.22
N LEU A 697 19.32 -26.72 8.94
CA LEU A 697 19.73 -26.36 7.57
C LEU A 697 19.99 -27.60 6.67
N GLY A 698 20.16 -28.78 7.25
CA GLY A 698 20.26 -30.06 6.53
C GLY A 698 18.92 -30.75 6.22
N SER A 699 17.78 -30.21 6.66
CA SER A 699 16.46 -30.88 6.55
C SER A 699 16.01 -31.10 5.10
N GLN A 700 15.24 -32.15 4.86
CA GLN A 700 14.66 -32.44 3.54
C GLN A 700 13.52 -31.49 3.18
N ASN A 701 12.76 -31.02 4.17
CA ASN A 701 11.70 -30.03 3.98
C ASN A 701 12.30 -28.62 3.78
N ALA A 702 11.77 -27.86 2.81
CA ALA A 702 12.23 -26.52 2.51
C ALA A 702 11.89 -25.51 3.61
N ASN A 703 10.67 -25.58 4.18
CA ASN A 703 10.24 -24.68 5.25
C ASN A 703 11.13 -24.80 6.48
N VAL A 704 11.50 -26.03 6.87
CA VAL A 704 12.38 -26.28 8.03
C VAL A 704 13.76 -25.68 7.81
N ARG A 705 14.28 -25.68 6.55
CA ARG A 705 15.53 -24.99 6.21
C ARG A 705 15.37 -23.47 6.16
N GLU A 706 14.23 -22.96 5.71
CA GLU A 706 13.93 -21.52 5.71
C GLU A 706 13.81 -20.98 7.14
N MET A 707 13.09 -21.69 8.01
CA MET A 707 12.94 -21.35 9.41
C MET A 707 14.26 -21.47 10.18
N ALA A 708 15.04 -22.52 9.92
CA ALA A 708 16.38 -22.65 10.49
C ALA A 708 17.32 -21.52 10.03
N ALA A 709 17.22 -21.06 8.78
CA ALA A 709 17.97 -19.90 8.31
C ALA A 709 17.49 -18.62 9.00
N TRP A 710 16.17 -18.43 9.15
CA TRP A 710 15.60 -17.28 9.86
C TRP A 710 16.05 -17.20 11.32
N SER A 711 15.79 -18.25 12.11
CA SER A 711 16.16 -18.34 13.52
C SER A 711 17.67 -18.29 13.79
N LEU A 712 18.51 -18.54 12.78
CA LEU A 712 19.96 -18.30 12.89
C LEU A 712 20.35 -16.85 12.64
N GLY A 713 19.63 -16.13 11.77
CA GLY A 713 19.81 -14.69 11.56
C GLY A 713 19.47 -13.90 12.81
N GLU A 714 18.24 -14.07 13.32
CA GLU A 714 17.75 -13.42 14.56
C GLU A 714 18.60 -13.77 15.80
N SER A 715 19.37 -14.87 15.76
CA SER A 715 20.31 -15.23 16.84
C SER A 715 21.61 -14.41 16.86
N GLU A 716 21.84 -13.57 15.84
CA GLU A 716 23.04 -12.75 15.58
C GLU A 716 24.38 -13.52 15.67
N SER A 717 24.35 -14.85 15.66
CA SER A 717 25.44 -15.66 16.22
C SER A 717 26.54 -15.97 15.20
N PRO A 718 27.79 -15.46 15.35
CA PRO A 718 28.86 -15.70 14.39
C PRO A 718 29.37 -17.16 14.35
N ARG A 719 28.71 -18.08 15.07
CA ARG A 719 28.93 -19.53 14.90
C ARG A 719 28.18 -20.07 13.69
N ALA A 720 27.07 -19.44 13.30
CA ALA A 720 26.23 -19.86 12.19
C ALA A 720 26.83 -19.52 10.82
N THR A 721 27.65 -18.45 10.74
CA THR A 721 28.16 -17.88 9.48
C THR A 721 28.76 -18.90 8.52
N GLU A 722 29.64 -19.78 9.01
CA GLU A 722 30.30 -20.78 8.15
C GLU A 722 29.34 -21.88 7.68
N ALA A 723 28.32 -22.20 8.47
CA ALA A 723 27.28 -23.17 8.11
C ALA A 723 26.25 -22.59 7.13
N LEU A 724 25.77 -21.37 7.38
CA LEU A 724 24.89 -20.62 6.48
C LEU A 724 25.58 -20.34 5.14
N ALA A 725 26.85 -19.92 5.14
CA ALA A 725 27.64 -19.73 3.92
C ALA A 725 27.80 -21.03 3.11
N ALA A 726 27.96 -22.19 3.77
CA ALA A 726 27.96 -23.48 3.11
C ALA A 726 26.56 -23.87 2.57
N ALA A 727 25.50 -23.60 3.33
CA ALA A 727 24.12 -23.87 2.93
C ALA A 727 23.69 -23.04 1.71
N LEU A 728 24.01 -21.74 1.67
CA LEU A 728 23.73 -20.84 0.54
C LEU A 728 24.26 -21.38 -0.79
N ASN A 729 25.45 -21.98 -0.76
CA ASN A 729 26.11 -22.58 -1.93
C ASN A 729 25.54 -23.96 -2.31
N ALA A 730 24.86 -24.67 -1.38
CA ALA A 730 24.32 -26.02 -1.58
C ALA A 730 22.81 -26.06 -1.87
N GLU A 731 22.07 -25.03 -1.47
CA GLU A 731 20.62 -24.90 -1.63
C GLU A 731 20.18 -24.81 -3.11
N ARG A 732 18.93 -25.18 -3.37
CA ARG A 732 18.31 -25.23 -4.71
C ARG A 732 17.04 -24.40 -4.82
N SER A 733 16.30 -24.20 -3.73
CA SER A 733 15.20 -23.25 -3.63
C SER A 733 15.76 -21.83 -3.61
N PRO A 734 15.39 -20.95 -4.57
CA PRO A 734 15.77 -19.54 -4.51
C PRO A 734 15.19 -18.81 -3.30
N GLU A 735 14.03 -19.25 -2.81
CA GLU A 735 13.33 -18.70 -1.65
C GLU A 735 14.16 -18.93 -0.38
N VAL A 736 14.54 -20.19 -0.11
CA VAL A 736 15.43 -20.55 1.00
C VAL A 736 16.82 -19.91 0.84
N LYS A 737 17.37 -19.81 -0.39
CA LYS A 737 18.62 -19.07 -0.64
C LYS A 737 18.52 -17.60 -0.25
N ALA A 738 17.43 -16.92 -0.60
CA ALA A 738 17.25 -15.52 -0.25
C ALA A 738 17.15 -15.33 1.26
N LYS A 739 16.48 -16.25 1.98
CA LYS A 739 16.44 -16.24 3.45
C LYS A 739 17.80 -16.54 4.09
N ILE A 740 18.59 -17.48 3.56
CA ILE A 740 19.98 -17.73 4.03
C ILE A 740 20.89 -16.52 3.74
N ALA A 741 20.75 -15.88 2.57
CA ALA A 741 21.51 -14.68 2.25
C ALA A 741 21.18 -13.53 3.21
N TRP A 742 19.88 -13.28 3.45
CA TRP A 742 19.41 -12.31 4.45
C TRP A 742 19.98 -12.62 5.85
N ALA A 743 19.86 -13.85 6.34
CA ALA A 743 20.37 -14.25 7.65
C ALA A 743 21.89 -14.16 7.80
N LEU A 744 22.64 -14.13 6.70
CA LEU A 744 24.09 -13.85 6.72
C LEU A 744 24.39 -12.34 6.83
N GLY A 745 23.44 -11.47 6.48
CA GLY A 745 23.52 -10.02 6.66
C GLY A 745 23.29 -9.61 8.10
N GLU A 746 22.19 -10.06 8.71
CA GLU A 746 21.84 -9.73 10.12
C GLU A 746 22.86 -10.23 11.16
N ILE A 747 23.76 -11.16 10.79
CA ILE A 747 24.87 -11.64 11.65
C ILE A 747 26.12 -10.74 11.55
N GLU A 748 26.15 -9.79 10.61
CA GLU A 748 27.19 -8.76 10.42
C GLU A 748 28.66 -9.29 10.40
N ASP A 749 28.88 -10.49 9.84
CA ASP A 749 30.18 -11.18 9.89
C ASP A 749 30.89 -11.24 8.53
N ASP A 750 32.04 -10.56 8.41
CA ASP A 750 32.99 -10.57 7.29
C ASP A 750 33.13 -11.93 6.56
N ARG A 751 33.09 -13.04 7.31
CA ARG A 751 33.26 -14.40 6.77
C ARG A 751 32.13 -14.82 5.82
N ALA A 752 30.98 -14.14 5.85
CA ALA A 752 29.88 -14.32 4.91
C ALA A 752 30.16 -13.71 3.53
N VAL A 753 30.91 -12.61 3.46
CA VAL A 753 31.11 -11.80 2.24
C VAL A 753 31.58 -12.63 1.03
N PRO A 754 32.51 -13.60 1.14
CA PRO A 754 32.89 -14.45 0.02
C PRO A 754 31.77 -15.35 -0.54
N ALA A 755 30.78 -15.74 0.29
CA ALA A 755 29.64 -16.53 -0.14
C ALA A 755 28.52 -15.64 -0.72
N LEU A 756 28.27 -14.49 -0.10
CA LEU A 756 27.34 -13.48 -0.62
C LEU A 756 27.81 -12.95 -1.99
N ALA A 757 29.11 -12.67 -2.17
CA ALA A 757 29.70 -12.28 -3.45
C ALA A 757 29.62 -13.37 -4.55
N VAL A 758 29.32 -14.63 -4.20
CA VAL A 758 28.96 -15.69 -5.15
C VAL A 758 27.45 -15.68 -5.42
N ALA A 759 26.61 -15.48 -4.40
CA ALA A 759 25.16 -15.32 -4.54
C ALA A 759 24.75 -14.09 -5.37
N MET A 760 25.59 -13.04 -5.40
CA MET A 760 25.51 -11.91 -6.35
C MET A 760 25.58 -12.32 -7.84
N ARG A 761 25.77 -13.60 -8.15
CA ARG A 761 25.77 -14.16 -9.51
C ARG A 761 24.75 -15.30 -9.70
N ASP A 762 23.80 -15.45 -8.77
CA ASP A 762 22.73 -16.44 -8.90
C ASP A 762 21.77 -16.11 -10.05
N ALA A 763 21.20 -17.14 -10.67
CA ALA A 763 20.24 -16.98 -11.75
C ALA A 763 18.93 -16.31 -11.30
N ASN A 764 18.53 -16.45 -10.02
CA ASN A 764 17.34 -15.79 -9.50
C ASN A 764 17.67 -14.36 -9.02
N THR A 765 16.91 -13.39 -9.53
CA THR A 765 16.99 -11.95 -9.17
C THR A 765 16.78 -11.68 -7.67
N GLU A 766 15.92 -12.43 -6.99
CA GLU A 766 15.60 -12.24 -5.58
C GLU A 766 16.77 -12.68 -4.69
N VAL A 767 17.49 -13.75 -5.08
CA VAL A 767 18.75 -14.16 -4.42
C VAL A 767 19.84 -13.09 -4.61
N ARG A 768 19.99 -12.52 -5.82
CA ARG A 768 20.93 -11.40 -6.06
C ARG A 768 20.53 -10.12 -5.31
N THR A 769 19.24 -9.91 -5.07
CA THR A 769 18.72 -8.74 -4.31
C THR A 769 18.96 -8.92 -2.81
N ALA A 770 18.67 -10.10 -2.25
CA ALA A 770 18.93 -10.43 -0.85
C ALA A 770 20.43 -10.44 -0.53
N ALA A 771 21.26 -10.96 -1.44
CA ALA A 771 22.71 -10.89 -1.29
C ALA A 771 23.28 -9.46 -1.43
N ALA A 772 22.60 -8.55 -2.15
CA ALA A 772 23.00 -7.13 -2.17
C ALA A 772 22.68 -6.43 -0.85
N TYR A 773 21.50 -6.70 -0.28
CA TYR A 773 21.11 -6.21 1.05
C TYR A 773 22.05 -6.75 2.13
N ALA A 774 22.28 -8.06 2.19
CA ALA A 774 23.19 -8.66 3.16
C ALA A 774 24.66 -8.23 3.01
N LEU A 775 25.02 -7.48 1.95
CA LEU A 775 26.34 -6.88 1.78
C LEU A 775 26.40 -5.40 2.21
N SER A 776 25.28 -4.68 2.36
CA SER A 776 25.28 -3.38 3.06
C SER A 776 25.48 -3.58 4.56
N GLU A 777 24.68 -4.44 5.20
CA GLU A 777 24.69 -4.58 6.66
C GLU A 777 26.06 -5.01 7.25
N ILE A 778 26.85 -5.78 6.50
CA ILE A 778 28.19 -6.23 6.94
C ILE A 778 29.27 -5.12 6.86
N ASP A 779 29.02 -3.99 6.16
CA ASP A 779 29.93 -2.85 5.97
C ASP A 779 31.44 -3.19 5.86
N THR A 780 31.86 -3.67 4.68
CA THR A 780 33.28 -3.87 4.39
C THR A 780 33.69 -3.36 3.01
N SER A 781 34.97 -2.98 2.88
CA SER A 781 35.59 -2.70 1.57
C SER A 781 35.56 -3.90 0.60
N GLU A 782 35.35 -5.11 1.12
CA GLU A 782 35.13 -6.33 0.35
C GLU A 782 33.67 -6.40 -0.16
N SER A 783 32.69 -6.01 0.66
CA SER A 783 31.28 -5.82 0.27
C SER A 783 31.12 -4.78 -0.83
N LEU A 784 31.74 -3.60 -0.69
CA LEU A 784 31.73 -2.56 -1.73
C LEU A 784 32.17 -3.12 -3.09
N ARG A 785 33.25 -3.92 -3.11
CA ARG A 785 33.78 -4.55 -4.34
C ARG A 785 32.85 -5.62 -4.92
N ALA A 786 31.98 -6.23 -4.12
CA ALA A 786 30.94 -7.13 -4.60
C ALA A 786 29.71 -6.37 -5.14
N LEU A 787 29.23 -5.36 -4.41
CA LEU A 787 28.14 -4.47 -4.82
C LEU A 787 28.44 -3.72 -6.12
N ALA A 788 29.68 -3.24 -6.28
CA ALA A 788 30.13 -2.53 -7.48
C ALA A 788 30.03 -3.33 -8.80
N LEU A 789 29.92 -4.66 -8.72
CA LEU A 789 29.64 -5.53 -9.88
C LEU A 789 28.15 -5.64 -10.19
N ALA A 790 27.28 -5.51 -9.19
CA ALA A 790 25.83 -5.62 -9.32
C ALA A 790 25.16 -4.32 -9.80
N VAL A 791 25.89 -3.21 -9.76
CA VAL A 791 25.50 -1.95 -10.40
C VAL A 791 25.42 -2.07 -11.93
N ASP A 792 25.97 -3.12 -12.55
CA ASP A 792 25.81 -3.42 -13.98
C ASP A 792 24.82 -4.59 -14.27
N ASP A 793 24.05 -5.07 -13.29
CA ASP A 793 23.16 -6.25 -13.46
C ASP A 793 22.07 -6.05 -14.52
N ASP A 794 21.67 -7.12 -15.23
CA ASP A 794 20.59 -7.07 -16.22
C ASP A 794 19.25 -6.59 -15.62
N ASP A 795 18.97 -6.90 -14.34
CA ASP A 795 17.70 -6.57 -13.67
C ASP A 795 17.75 -5.22 -12.93
N VAL A 796 16.79 -4.36 -13.25
CA VAL A 796 16.62 -3.00 -12.68
C VAL A 796 16.36 -3.02 -11.17
N LYS A 797 15.87 -4.12 -10.59
CA LYS A 797 15.79 -4.29 -9.13
C LYS A 797 17.18 -4.42 -8.50
N VAL A 798 18.02 -5.29 -9.06
CA VAL A 798 19.35 -5.60 -8.52
C VAL A 798 20.28 -4.40 -8.67
N ARG A 799 20.30 -3.73 -9.84
CA ARG A 799 21.06 -2.48 -10.00
C ARG A 799 20.66 -1.42 -8.97
N ARG A 800 19.36 -1.24 -8.74
CA ARG A 800 18.87 -0.26 -7.76
C ARG A 800 19.19 -0.66 -6.32
N GLN A 801 19.08 -1.94 -5.96
CA GLN A 801 19.45 -2.40 -4.62
C GLN A 801 20.95 -2.23 -4.36
N ALA A 802 21.79 -2.55 -5.35
CA ALA A 802 23.23 -2.33 -5.25
C ALA A 802 23.60 -0.84 -5.10
N ILE A 803 22.84 0.07 -5.71
CA ILE A 803 23.03 1.52 -5.57
C ILE A 803 22.58 2.02 -4.20
N TYR A 804 21.46 1.53 -3.66
CA TYR A 804 21.06 1.86 -2.29
C TYR A 804 22.05 1.30 -1.27
N ALA A 805 22.45 0.03 -1.40
CA ALA A 805 23.49 -0.55 -0.55
C ALA A 805 24.81 0.23 -0.59
N LEU A 806 25.25 0.71 -1.76
CA LEU A 806 26.42 1.61 -1.88
C LEU A 806 26.20 3.03 -1.29
N SER A 807 24.95 3.42 -1.03
CA SER A 807 24.60 4.67 -0.35
C SER A 807 24.70 4.50 1.17
N GLU A 808 24.11 3.44 1.73
CA GLU A 808 24.14 3.16 3.19
C GLU A 808 25.57 2.90 3.71
N LEU A 809 26.51 2.46 2.83
CA LEU A 809 27.92 2.30 3.19
C LEU A 809 28.69 3.63 3.34
N GLU A 810 28.17 4.76 2.83
CA GLU A 810 28.80 6.10 2.82
C GLU A 810 30.26 6.17 2.28
N ASP A 811 30.79 5.10 1.69
CA ASP A 811 32.18 5.04 1.20
C ASP A 811 32.35 5.78 -0.12
N VAL A 812 33.09 6.88 -0.06
CA VAL A 812 33.54 7.73 -1.16
C VAL A 812 34.29 7.01 -2.30
N GLU A 813 34.85 5.82 -2.09
CA GLU A 813 35.40 4.98 -3.17
C GLU A 813 34.30 4.34 -4.05
N SER A 814 33.02 4.45 -3.66
CA SER A 814 31.86 4.10 -4.50
C SER A 814 31.59 5.13 -5.60
N ILE A 815 32.06 6.38 -5.48
CA ILE A 815 31.75 7.49 -6.40
C ILE A 815 31.97 7.12 -7.89
N PRO A 816 33.08 6.47 -8.32
CA PRO A 816 33.27 6.07 -9.73
C PRO A 816 32.27 5.01 -10.23
N VAL A 817 31.67 4.24 -9.31
CA VAL A 817 30.65 3.23 -9.58
C VAL A 817 29.27 3.90 -9.72
N LEU A 818 28.95 4.83 -8.83
CA LEU A 818 27.72 5.62 -8.85
C LEU A 818 27.68 6.60 -10.05
N GLU A 819 28.81 7.24 -10.37
CA GLU A 819 29.06 8.01 -11.60
C GLU A 819 28.61 7.27 -12.88
N ARG A 820 28.81 5.95 -12.92
CA ARG A 820 28.44 5.09 -14.04
C ARG A 820 26.95 4.76 -14.02
N ALA A 821 26.37 4.50 -12.85
CA ALA A 821 24.93 4.31 -12.68
C ALA A 821 24.12 5.58 -12.99
N ALA A 822 24.67 6.77 -12.71
CA ALA A 822 24.14 8.08 -13.11
C ALA A 822 24.04 8.27 -14.63
N ARG A 823 24.52 7.30 -15.43
CA ARG A 823 24.50 7.30 -16.91
C ARG A 823 23.72 6.10 -17.49
N ASP A 824 22.99 5.34 -16.66
CA ASP A 824 22.15 4.20 -17.06
C ASP A 824 20.99 4.61 -18.00
N GLY A 825 20.52 3.70 -18.85
CA GLY A 825 19.35 3.93 -19.71
C GLY A 825 18.05 4.15 -18.94
N ASP A 826 17.88 3.50 -17.78
CA ASP A 826 16.69 3.61 -16.94
C ASP A 826 16.78 4.83 -16.00
N SER A 827 15.75 5.67 -16.08
CA SER A 827 15.59 6.87 -15.23
C SER A 827 15.55 6.59 -13.72
N GLN A 828 15.12 5.41 -13.28
CA GLN A 828 15.09 5.05 -11.86
C GLN A 828 16.49 4.75 -11.33
N ILE A 829 17.34 4.15 -12.18
CA ILE A 829 18.74 3.86 -11.85
C ILE A 829 19.54 5.16 -11.78
N ARG A 830 19.42 6.04 -12.80
CA ARG A 830 20.07 7.35 -12.76
C ARG A 830 19.61 8.19 -11.57
N LYS A 831 18.31 8.18 -11.25
CA LYS A 831 17.78 8.89 -10.06
C LYS A 831 18.36 8.33 -8.76
N ALA A 832 18.44 7.00 -8.60
CA ALA A 832 19.03 6.40 -7.41
C ALA A 832 20.54 6.71 -7.30
N ALA A 833 21.27 6.72 -8.41
CA ALA A 833 22.69 7.06 -8.41
C ALA A 833 22.96 8.54 -8.06
N ILE A 834 22.11 9.45 -8.55
CA ILE A 834 22.16 10.88 -8.21
C ILE A 834 21.64 11.16 -6.79
N TYR A 835 20.93 10.21 -6.15
CA TYR A 835 20.68 10.26 -4.71
C TYR A 835 21.96 9.92 -3.93
N ALA A 836 22.53 8.74 -4.17
CA ALA A 836 23.74 8.30 -3.46
C ALA A 836 24.95 9.23 -3.69
N LEU A 837 25.08 9.85 -4.87
CA LEU A 837 26.10 10.86 -5.13
C LEU A 837 25.88 12.21 -4.42
N ALA A 838 24.68 12.48 -3.90
CA ALA A 838 24.40 13.64 -3.07
C ALA A 838 24.64 13.32 -1.59
N GLU A 839 24.10 12.19 -1.11
CA GLU A 839 24.23 11.73 0.29
C GLU A 839 25.68 11.50 0.74
N LEU A 840 26.62 11.34 -0.20
CA LEU A 840 28.06 11.20 0.09
C LEU A 840 28.78 12.52 0.42
N GLU A 841 28.15 13.69 0.19
CA GLU A 841 28.65 15.04 0.54
C GLU A 841 30.11 15.35 0.10
N ASP A 842 30.63 14.66 -0.92
CA ASP A 842 32.04 14.77 -1.36
C ASP A 842 32.17 15.49 -2.72
N GLU A 843 33.06 16.48 -2.81
CA GLU A 843 33.35 17.26 -4.03
C GLU A 843 33.60 16.41 -5.29
N ARG A 844 34.10 15.16 -5.15
CA ARG A 844 34.34 14.23 -6.27
C ARG A 844 33.04 13.86 -6.99
N ALA A 845 31.87 14.03 -6.38
CA ALA A 845 30.56 13.83 -7.00
C ALA A 845 30.10 14.99 -7.89
N ILE A 846 30.61 16.21 -7.68
CA ILE A 846 30.23 17.44 -8.43
C ILE A 846 30.21 17.23 -9.96
N PRO A 847 31.19 16.57 -10.61
CA PRO A 847 31.17 16.35 -12.06
C PRO A 847 29.98 15.52 -12.56
N ALA A 848 29.42 14.63 -11.74
CA ALA A 848 28.25 13.82 -12.06
C ALA A 848 26.95 14.55 -11.73
N LEU A 849 26.89 15.26 -10.60
CA LEU A 849 25.74 16.09 -10.22
C LEU A 849 25.52 17.23 -11.24
N VAL A 850 26.57 17.98 -11.59
CA VAL A 850 26.51 19.04 -12.63
C VAL A 850 26.12 18.46 -14.00
N ALA A 851 26.54 17.24 -14.34
CA ALA A 851 26.11 16.58 -15.58
C ALA A 851 24.62 16.17 -15.56
N ALA A 852 24.06 15.85 -14.40
CA ALA A 852 22.65 15.48 -14.23
C ALA A 852 21.70 16.70 -14.30
N LEU A 853 22.22 17.93 -14.29
CA LEU A 853 21.45 19.14 -14.59
C LEU A 853 20.89 19.19 -16.03
N ASP A 854 21.43 18.40 -16.97
CA ASP A 854 20.91 18.27 -18.35
C ASP A 854 20.09 16.97 -18.55
N ASP A 855 19.68 16.26 -17.49
CA ASP A 855 18.87 15.04 -17.65
C ASP A 855 17.47 15.37 -18.19
N GLY A 856 17.01 14.61 -19.19
CA GLY A 856 15.66 14.74 -19.75
C GLY A 856 14.51 14.52 -18.74
N ASN A 857 14.78 13.94 -17.57
CA ASN A 857 13.86 13.84 -16.45
C ASN A 857 14.10 14.98 -15.43
N ALA A 858 13.16 15.92 -15.37
CA ALA A 858 13.20 17.03 -14.42
C ALA A 858 13.26 16.62 -12.93
N GLN A 859 12.84 15.41 -12.56
CA GLN A 859 13.03 14.89 -11.20
C GLN A 859 14.51 14.63 -10.88
N ILE A 860 15.30 14.19 -11.86
CA ILE A 860 16.74 13.96 -11.73
C ILE A 860 17.47 15.31 -11.68
N ARG A 861 17.14 16.24 -12.60
CA ARG A 861 17.68 17.61 -12.58
C ARG A 861 17.48 18.27 -11.21
N ARG A 862 16.23 18.27 -10.71
CA ARG A 862 15.89 18.84 -9.40
C ARG A 862 16.63 18.15 -8.24
N GLN A 863 16.91 16.85 -8.35
CA GLN A 863 17.61 16.11 -7.30
C GLN A 863 19.11 16.38 -7.30
N ALA A 864 19.73 16.50 -8.48
CA ALA A 864 21.10 16.98 -8.62
C ALA A 864 21.26 18.42 -8.12
N ILE A 865 20.24 19.27 -8.29
CA ILE A 865 20.23 20.64 -7.74
C ILE A 865 20.26 20.64 -6.21
N TYR A 866 19.41 19.86 -5.53
CA TYR A 866 19.45 19.78 -4.06
C TYR A 866 20.84 19.31 -3.59
N GLY A 867 21.34 18.19 -4.11
CA GLY A 867 22.68 17.69 -3.76
C GLY A 867 23.86 18.57 -4.18
N LEU A 868 23.63 19.66 -4.93
CA LEU A 868 24.61 20.71 -5.18
C LEU A 868 24.48 21.90 -4.22
N GLY A 869 23.32 22.07 -3.57
CA GLY A 869 23.09 22.99 -2.46
C GLY A 869 23.66 22.45 -1.15
N GLU A 870 23.29 21.22 -0.75
CA GLU A 870 23.81 20.59 0.50
C GLU A 870 25.35 20.41 0.48
N LEU A 871 25.99 20.49 -0.70
CA LEU A 871 27.45 20.46 -0.86
C LEU A 871 28.16 21.80 -0.55
N GLU A 872 27.40 22.89 -0.37
CA GLU A 872 27.88 24.26 -0.05
C GLU A 872 29.06 24.76 -0.91
N SER A 873 29.19 24.24 -2.15
CA SER A 873 30.46 24.31 -2.89
C SER A 873 30.59 25.58 -3.74
N ASP A 874 31.59 26.41 -3.43
CA ASP A 874 32.01 27.62 -4.16
C ASP A 874 32.44 27.37 -5.63
N ASN A 875 32.51 26.10 -6.04
CA ASN A 875 33.02 25.64 -7.31
C ASN A 875 32.27 26.32 -8.47
N PRO A 876 32.93 27.14 -9.32
CA PRO A 876 32.24 27.94 -10.33
C PRO A 876 31.37 27.13 -11.33
N ARG A 877 31.61 25.83 -11.48
CA ARG A 877 30.78 24.95 -12.32
C ARG A 877 29.41 24.62 -11.70
N VAL A 878 29.34 24.61 -10.38
CA VAL A 878 28.09 24.48 -9.63
C VAL A 878 27.27 25.74 -9.87
N ILE A 879 27.87 26.91 -9.64
CA ILE A 879 27.22 28.21 -9.85
C ILE A 879 26.78 28.41 -11.31
N GLU A 880 27.65 28.15 -12.31
CA GLU A 880 27.30 28.19 -13.74
C GLU A 880 26.15 27.21 -14.09
N GLY A 881 26.11 26.04 -13.44
CA GLY A 881 25.06 25.04 -13.63
C GLY A 881 23.71 25.43 -13.02
N LEU A 882 23.72 25.93 -11.78
CA LEU A 882 22.53 26.42 -11.09
C LEU A 882 21.95 27.67 -11.77
N GLN A 883 22.81 28.62 -12.20
CA GLN A 883 22.43 29.76 -13.04
C GLN A 883 21.71 29.32 -14.32
N LEU A 884 22.17 28.26 -14.98
CA LEU A 884 21.50 27.71 -16.17
C LEU A 884 20.14 27.07 -15.81
N ALA A 885 20.05 26.41 -14.66
CA ALA A 885 18.81 25.80 -14.16
C ALA A 885 17.72 26.83 -13.77
N LEU A 886 18.07 28.11 -13.52
CA LEU A 886 17.10 29.21 -13.42
C LEU A 886 16.27 29.39 -14.71
N GLY A 887 16.76 28.90 -15.85
CA GLY A 887 16.08 28.91 -17.15
C GLY A 887 15.20 27.68 -17.44
N ASP A 888 15.12 26.69 -16.53
CA ASP A 888 14.45 25.41 -16.80
C ASP A 888 12.95 25.55 -17.14
N GLU A 889 12.42 24.68 -18.01
CA GLU A 889 10.99 24.62 -18.33
C GLU A 889 10.10 24.34 -17.10
N ASN A 890 10.61 23.55 -16.13
CA ASN A 890 9.90 23.09 -14.95
C ASN A 890 10.04 24.09 -13.79
N ALA A 891 8.89 24.52 -13.25
CA ALA A 891 8.84 25.50 -12.16
C ALA A 891 9.47 25.00 -10.85
N GLU A 892 9.42 23.70 -10.57
CA GLU A 892 10.00 23.14 -9.34
C GLU A 892 11.53 23.00 -9.48
N THR A 893 12.03 22.78 -10.69
CA THR A 893 13.48 22.75 -10.98
C THR A 893 14.08 24.16 -10.85
N ARG A 894 13.42 25.20 -11.36
CA ARG A 894 13.85 26.59 -11.18
C ARG A 894 13.84 27.04 -9.71
N ARG A 895 12.81 26.68 -8.92
CA ARG A 895 12.77 27.01 -7.50
C ARG A 895 13.86 26.30 -6.70
N ALA A 896 14.12 25.03 -6.99
CA ALA A 896 15.25 24.33 -6.39
C ALA A 896 16.58 25.02 -6.73
N ALA A 897 16.77 25.51 -7.97
CA ALA A 897 18.00 26.19 -8.36
C ALA A 897 18.20 27.53 -7.62
N ILE A 898 17.12 28.22 -7.27
CA ILE A 898 17.17 29.45 -6.46
C ILE A 898 17.51 29.13 -5.00
N HIS A 899 16.91 28.09 -4.43
CA HIS A 899 17.18 27.62 -3.06
C HIS A 899 18.62 27.10 -2.91
N ALA A 900 19.13 26.29 -3.85
CA ALA A 900 20.52 25.84 -3.84
C ALA A 900 21.54 26.99 -4.09
N LEU A 901 21.13 28.11 -4.68
CA LEU A 901 21.93 29.35 -4.71
C LEU A 901 21.78 30.18 -3.42
N GLY A 902 20.80 29.85 -2.57
CA GLY A 902 20.69 30.26 -1.17
C GLY A 902 21.81 29.61 -0.36
N GLU A 903 21.67 28.31 -0.10
CA GLU A 903 22.52 27.53 0.82
C GLU A 903 24.04 27.65 0.59
N ILE A 904 24.51 27.90 -0.64
CA ILE A 904 25.95 27.99 -0.95
C ILE A 904 26.59 29.29 -0.41
N GLU A 905 25.80 30.32 -0.08
CA GLU A 905 26.21 31.62 0.51
C GLU A 905 27.32 32.44 -0.21
N ASP A 906 27.95 31.92 -1.28
CA ASP A 906 29.03 32.62 -1.99
C ASP A 906 28.56 33.90 -2.72
N SER A 907 29.49 34.85 -2.78
CA SER A 907 29.47 36.05 -3.61
C SER A 907 28.99 35.85 -5.06
N GLY A 908 29.35 34.74 -5.72
CA GLY A 908 28.90 34.37 -7.06
C GLY A 908 27.45 33.87 -7.11
N SER A 909 26.97 33.27 -6.02
CA SER A 909 25.56 32.89 -5.84
C SER A 909 24.69 34.12 -5.57
N ALA A 910 25.15 35.04 -4.71
CA ALA A 910 24.49 36.33 -4.49
C ALA A 910 24.34 37.12 -5.79
N ASP A 911 25.39 37.23 -6.60
CA ASP A 911 25.34 37.90 -7.91
C ASP A 911 24.35 37.21 -8.89
N ALA A 912 24.26 35.87 -8.84
CA ALA A 912 23.30 35.09 -9.64
C ALA A 912 21.84 35.37 -9.25
N LEU A 913 21.56 35.44 -7.95
CA LEU A 913 20.23 35.73 -7.42
C LEU A 913 19.82 37.19 -7.70
N ILE A 914 20.76 38.14 -7.58
CA ILE A 914 20.53 39.56 -7.89
C ILE A 914 20.11 39.73 -9.36
N ASP A 915 20.75 39.04 -10.29
CA ASP A 915 20.33 39.07 -11.70
C ASP A 915 18.98 38.33 -11.91
N ALA A 916 18.67 37.31 -11.10
CA ALA A 916 17.36 36.64 -11.10
C ALA A 916 16.21 37.54 -10.60
N LEU A 917 16.47 38.61 -9.82
CA LEU A 917 15.48 39.66 -9.53
C LEU A 917 15.01 40.41 -10.78
N SER A 918 15.77 40.36 -11.88
CA SER A 918 15.39 40.96 -13.17
C SER A 918 14.82 39.94 -14.17
N ASP A 919 14.66 38.68 -13.79
CA ASP A 919 14.22 37.63 -14.72
C ASP A 919 12.81 37.85 -15.27
N GLY A 920 12.54 37.36 -16.49
CA GLY A 920 11.24 37.43 -17.13
C GLY A 920 10.12 36.70 -16.36
N ASN A 921 10.46 35.69 -15.55
CA ASN A 921 9.51 34.88 -14.81
C ASN A 921 9.21 35.46 -13.43
N ALA A 922 7.94 35.81 -13.16
CA ALA A 922 7.53 36.38 -11.89
C ALA A 922 7.77 35.43 -10.69
N ASP A 923 7.70 34.10 -10.90
CA ASP A 923 8.01 33.13 -9.84
C ASP A 923 9.52 33.11 -9.50
N ASN A 924 10.39 33.31 -10.49
CA ASN A 924 11.84 33.35 -10.28
C ASN A 924 12.23 34.59 -9.48
N ARG A 925 11.83 35.79 -9.94
CA ARG A 925 12.09 37.06 -9.22
C ARG A 925 11.65 37.01 -7.76
N ARG A 926 10.46 36.45 -7.51
CA ARG A 926 9.89 36.32 -6.16
C ARG A 926 10.68 35.38 -5.27
N ALA A 927 11.12 34.23 -5.78
CA ALA A 927 11.93 33.29 -4.99
C ALA A 927 13.34 33.84 -4.75
N ALA A 928 13.95 34.51 -5.74
CA ALA A 928 15.24 35.17 -5.58
C ALA A 928 15.21 36.27 -4.51
N ALA A 929 14.11 37.02 -4.40
CA ALA A 929 13.94 38.00 -3.32
C ALA A 929 13.95 37.39 -1.91
N TRP A 930 13.46 36.15 -1.73
CA TRP A 930 13.55 35.46 -0.43
C TRP A 930 14.98 34.98 -0.15
N ALA A 931 15.62 34.28 -1.10
CA ALA A 931 17.00 33.79 -0.92
C ALA A 931 18.03 34.93 -0.71
N ILE A 932 17.79 36.11 -1.28
CA ILE A 932 18.64 37.30 -1.05
C ILE A 932 18.45 37.90 0.36
N ALA A 933 17.25 37.77 0.95
CA ALA A 933 17.03 38.19 2.33
C ALA A 933 17.81 37.30 3.30
N GLU A 934 17.83 36.00 3.02
CA GLU A 934 18.49 34.95 3.80
C GLU A 934 20.03 35.08 3.77
N ILE A 935 20.63 35.28 2.59
CA ILE A 935 22.10 35.46 2.46
C ILE A 935 22.60 36.83 2.99
N LEU A 936 21.78 37.89 2.96
CA LEU A 936 22.23 39.27 3.20
C LEU A 936 21.71 39.90 4.50
N GLU A 937 21.36 39.10 5.52
CA GLU A 937 20.92 39.59 6.84
C GLU A 937 22.01 40.48 7.50
N ASP A 938 23.30 40.12 7.37
CA ASP A 938 24.43 40.83 8.00
C ASP A 938 25.27 41.73 7.05
N GLU A 939 25.31 41.49 5.72
CA GLU A 939 26.11 42.28 4.76
C GLU A 939 25.27 42.98 3.65
N PRO A 940 24.89 44.26 3.83
CA PRO A 940 24.02 44.97 2.88
C PRO A 940 24.71 45.30 1.54
N ASN A 941 24.40 44.51 0.51
CA ASN A 941 24.91 44.69 -0.85
C ASN A 941 24.13 45.78 -1.62
N GLU A 942 24.80 46.90 -1.97
CA GLU A 942 24.22 48.02 -2.74
C GLU A 942 23.53 47.58 -4.04
N ARG A 943 24.05 46.56 -4.74
CA ARG A 943 23.46 46.02 -5.98
C ARG A 943 22.15 45.30 -5.70
N ALA A 944 22.08 44.51 -4.61
CA ALA A 944 20.88 43.81 -4.19
C ALA A 944 19.79 44.77 -3.72
N LEU A 945 20.14 45.73 -2.85
CA LEU A 945 19.23 46.76 -2.34
C LEU A 945 18.60 47.58 -3.48
N ASN A 946 19.40 48.01 -4.46
CA ASN A 946 18.87 48.72 -5.64
C ASN A 946 17.96 47.84 -6.50
N ALA A 947 18.28 46.56 -6.70
CA ALA A 947 17.47 45.64 -7.49
C ALA A 947 16.12 45.30 -6.80
N LEU A 948 16.13 45.04 -5.49
CA LEU A 948 14.93 44.86 -4.69
C LEU A 948 14.08 46.12 -4.64
N ALA A 949 14.70 47.30 -4.49
CA ALA A 949 13.99 48.58 -4.47
C ALA A 949 13.37 48.94 -5.84
N GLU A 950 13.95 48.52 -6.97
CA GLU A 950 13.31 48.65 -8.28
C GLU A 950 12.19 47.62 -8.47
N MET A 951 12.38 46.37 -8.04
CA MET A 951 11.33 45.34 -8.05
C MET A 951 10.11 45.76 -7.21
N LEU A 952 10.34 46.38 -6.04
CA LEU A 952 9.31 46.97 -5.18
C LEU A 952 8.53 48.11 -5.87
N ARG A 953 9.18 48.92 -6.72
CA ARG A 953 8.53 50.06 -7.40
C ARG A 953 7.88 49.69 -8.73
N ALA A 954 8.44 48.72 -9.47
CA ALA A 954 8.16 48.52 -10.90
C ALA A 954 7.55 47.15 -11.26
N ASP A 955 7.57 46.14 -10.38
CA ASP A 955 7.02 44.82 -10.74
C ASP A 955 5.49 44.85 -10.87
N GLY A 956 4.99 44.43 -12.04
CA GLY A 956 3.56 44.29 -12.31
C GLY A 956 2.84 43.21 -11.49
N ASN A 957 3.57 42.34 -10.77
CA ASN A 957 2.99 41.41 -9.81
C ASN A 957 3.11 41.93 -8.37
N ALA A 958 1.99 42.18 -7.71
CA ALA A 958 1.98 42.66 -6.33
C ALA A 958 2.54 41.65 -5.31
N GLU A 959 2.47 40.33 -5.55
CA GLU A 959 3.15 39.34 -4.69
C GLU A 959 4.68 39.41 -4.81
N ASN A 960 5.19 39.95 -5.92
CA ASN A 960 6.62 40.21 -6.09
C ASN A 960 7.02 41.50 -5.37
N ARG A 961 6.25 42.60 -5.56
CA ARG A 961 6.48 43.86 -4.81
C ARG A 961 6.45 43.62 -3.30
N LYS A 962 5.50 42.82 -2.81
CA LYS A 962 5.40 42.37 -1.42
C LYS A 962 6.64 41.58 -0.96
N ALA A 963 7.13 40.62 -1.75
CA ALA A 963 8.34 39.87 -1.39
C ALA A 963 9.59 40.77 -1.33
N ALA A 964 9.72 41.71 -2.27
CA ALA A 964 10.79 42.71 -2.23
C ALA A 964 10.67 43.66 -1.02
N ALA A 965 9.46 44.00 -0.57
CA ALA A 965 9.25 44.77 0.64
C ALA A 965 9.67 44.02 1.91
N TYR A 966 9.41 42.71 1.99
CA TYR A 966 9.91 41.87 3.10
C TYR A 966 11.43 41.76 3.07
N ALA A 967 12.02 41.39 1.93
CA ALA A 967 13.47 41.25 1.80
C ALA A 967 14.25 42.52 2.16
N LEU A 968 13.72 43.70 1.80
CA LEU A 968 14.30 44.99 2.20
C LEU A 968 14.14 45.32 3.70
N GLY A 969 13.25 44.64 4.41
CA GLY A 969 13.10 44.71 5.86
C GLY A 969 14.08 43.80 6.59
N GLU A 970 14.15 42.51 6.20
CA GLU A 970 15.07 41.55 6.84
C GLU A 970 16.55 41.99 6.69
N ILE A 971 16.94 42.57 5.54
CA ILE A 971 18.31 43.10 5.29
C ILE A 971 18.60 44.37 6.14
N GLY A 972 17.63 44.93 6.86
CA GLY A 972 17.80 46.00 7.86
C GLY A 972 18.34 47.35 7.36
N SER A 973 18.60 47.52 6.06
CA SER A 973 19.42 48.62 5.54
C SER A 973 18.66 49.97 5.48
N PRO A 974 19.21 51.07 6.06
CA PRO A 974 18.62 52.40 5.97
C PRO A 974 18.40 52.91 4.52
N ASP A 975 19.21 52.47 3.56
CA ASP A 975 19.05 52.84 2.13
C ASP A 975 17.72 52.33 1.53
N ALA A 976 17.09 51.33 2.16
CA ALA A 976 15.77 50.83 1.77
C ALA A 976 14.60 51.75 2.18
N ILE A 977 14.79 52.63 3.17
CA ILE A 977 13.70 53.37 3.85
C ILE A 977 12.85 54.17 2.84
N ASP A 978 13.48 54.90 1.90
CA ASP A 978 12.74 55.69 0.91
C ASP A 978 12.04 54.83 -0.18
N ALA A 979 12.47 53.59 -0.40
CA ALA A 979 11.76 52.64 -1.24
C ALA A 979 10.50 52.11 -0.54
N LEU A 980 10.64 51.72 0.74
CA LEU A 980 9.56 51.20 1.56
C LEU A 980 8.52 52.28 1.88
N ARG A 981 8.95 53.52 2.18
CA ARG A 981 8.05 54.68 2.36
C ARG A 981 7.19 54.92 1.13
N ALA A 982 7.75 54.84 -0.08
CA ALA A 982 6.98 54.96 -1.33
C ALA A 982 5.98 53.80 -1.51
N ALA A 983 6.30 52.60 -1.05
CA ALA A 983 5.42 51.44 -1.09
C ALA A 983 4.26 51.49 -0.07
N LEU A 984 4.27 52.41 0.89
CA LEU A 984 3.10 52.71 1.75
C LEU A 984 1.91 53.27 0.95
N ASP A 985 2.14 53.83 -0.25
CA ASP A 985 1.10 54.30 -1.17
C ASP A 985 0.77 53.29 -2.31
N ASP A 986 1.32 52.05 -2.28
CA ASP A 986 1.04 51.03 -3.29
C ASP A 986 -0.47 50.73 -3.42
N GLU A 987 -0.96 50.44 -4.63
CA GLU A 987 -2.36 50.06 -4.89
C GLU A 987 -2.83 48.85 -4.04
N ASN A 988 -1.95 47.88 -3.78
CA ASN A 988 -2.25 46.64 -3.10
C ASN A 988 -2.03 46.75 -1.59
N ARG A 989 -3.07 46.40 -0.83
CA ARG A 989 -3.08 46.41 0.64
C ARG A 989 -1.95 45.57 1.27
N ASP A 990 -1.60 44.43 0.67
CA ASP A 990 -0.61 43.52 1.22
C ASP A 990 0.83 43.98 0.94
N VAL A 991 1.06 44.76 -0.12
CA VAL A 991 2.34 45.47 -0.35
C VAL A 991 2.50 46.59 0.69
N ARG A 992 1.47 47.45 0.86
CA ARG A 992 1.47 48.49 1.89
C ARG A 992 1.71 47.93 3.30
N ARG A 993 1.15 46.75 3.59
CA ARG A 993 1.34 46.06 4.88
C ARG A 993 2.75 45.52 5.06
N ALA A 994 3.36 44.94 4.03
CA ALA A 994 4.75 44.48 4.08
C ALA A 994 5.71 45.65 4.26
N ALA A 995 5.52 46.74 3.50
CA ALA A 995 6.33 47.95 3.63
C ALA A 995 6.21 48.62 5.01
N ALA A 996 5.03 48.60 5.62
CA ALA A 996 4.80 49.08 6.99
C ALA A 996 5.38 48.15 8.08
N HIS A 997 5.61 46.87 7.77
CA HIS A 997 6.29 45.92 8.65
C HIS A 997 7.80 46.22 8.60
N ALA A 998 8.41 46.13 7.42
CA ALA A 998 9.83 46.39 7.19
C ALA A 998 10.34 47.74 7.75
N LEU A 999 9.54 48.81 7.66
CA LEU A 999 9.87 50.12 8.25
C LEU A 999 9.84 50.17 9.80
N SER A 1000 9.31 49.13 10.44
CA SER A 1000 9.31 48.91 11.89
C SER A 1000 10.42 47.96 12.34
N ASP A 1001 11.02 47.21 11.41
CA ASP A 1001 12.08 46.23 11.70
C ASP A 1001 13.48 46.85 11.46
N ILE A 1002 13.60 47.73 10.46
CA ILE A 1002 14.78 48.59 10.25
C ILE A 1002 14.95 49.51 11.46
N ASP A 1003 16.08 49.41 12.17
CA ASP A 1003 16.38 50.22 13.35
C ASP A 1003 16.66 51.69 12.97
N TRP A 1004 16.23 52.62 13.81
CA TRP A 1004 16.29 54.06 13.55
C TRP A 1004 17.36 54.72 14.42
N ASP A 1005 18.54 54.96 13.86
CA ASP A 1005 19.58 55.79 14.49
C ASP A 1005 19.02 57.21 14.75
N ASP A 1006 18.73 57.51 16.02
CA ASP A 1006 18.04 58.72 16.51
C ASP A 1006 18.74 60.06 16.16
N ASP A 1007 19.98 60.02 15.65
CA ASP A 1007 20.86 61.18 15.48
C ASP A 1007 20.60 62.03 14.20
N GLU A 1008 19.89 61.54 13.16
CA GLU A 1008 19.66 62.31 11.92
C GLU A 1008 18.35 63.13 11.87
N TRP A 1009 17.33 62.78 12.67
CA TRP A 1009 15.97 63.33 12.53
C TRP A 1009 15.87 64.85 12.73
N ASP A 1010 16.74 65.43 13.58
CA ASP A 1010 16.65 66.83 14.03
C ASP A 1010 17.22 67.86 13.02
N SER A 1011 17.63 67.42 11.82
CA SER A 1011 18.50 68.19 10.92
C SER A 1011 17.83 68.84 9.70
N ASN A 1012 16.65 68.38 9.25
CA ASN A 1012 16.14 68.64 7.88
C ASN A 1012 14.72 69.24 7.80
N TRP A 1013 14.19 69.83 8.87
CA TRP A 1013 12.89 70.52 8.89
C TRP A 1013 13.05 72.06 8.98
N ASP A 1014 13.74 72.65 8.00
CA ASP A 1014 13.97 74.11 7.94
C ASP A 1014 12.76 74.88 7.36
N ASP A 1015 12.58 76.10 7.86
CA ASP A 1015 11.32 76.86 7.83
C ASP A 1015 11.21 77.71 6.54
N GLY A 1016 10.59 77.19 5.46
CA GLY A 1016 10.82 77.81 4.14
C GLY A 1016 9.88 77.62 2.93
N ASN A 1017 8.55 77.65 3.04
CA ASN A 1017 7.78 78.69 2.30
C ASN A 1017 6.30 78.85 2.69
N LYS A 1018 5.77 80.06 2.51
CA LYS A 1018 4.34 80.39 2.60
C LYS A 1018 3.90 81.16 1.36
N GLU A 1019 2.99 80.60 0.57
CA GLU A 1019 2.07 81.37 -0.27
C GLU A 1019 0.64 80.81 -0.15
N GLU A 1020 -0.34 81.70 0.00
CA GLU A 1020 -1.76 81.36 0.19
C GLU A 1020 -2.46 81.16 -1.17
N GLY A 1021 -3.24 80.09 -1.34
CA GLY A 1021 -3.79 79.66 -2.64
C GLY A 1021 -5.20 79.06 -2.55
N ASP A 1022 -6.16 79.89 -2.21
CA ASP A 1022 -7.62 79.67 -2.10
C ASP A 1022 -8.27 78.76 -3.19
N TRP A 1023 -9.27 77.94 -2.80
CA TRP A 1023 -10.64 77.81 -3.41
C TRP A 1023 -11.34 76.43 -3.23
N ASP A 1024 -12.46 76.47 -2.50
CA ASP A 1024 -13.68 75.61 -2.53
C ASP A 1024 -13.63 74.06 -2.74
N ASN A 1025 -13.69 73.35 -1.61
CA ASN A 1025 -14.91 72.63 -1.15
C ASN A 1025 -15.84 71.94 -2.18
N GLN A 1026 -15.89 70.58 -2.15
CA GLN A 1026 -17.15 69.82 -2.14
C GLN A 1026 -17.00 68.32 -1.81
N ASN A 1027 -17.69 67.87 -0.75
CA ASN A 1027 -18.20 66.50 -0.49
C ASN A 1027 -17.18 65.32 -0.39
N TRP A 1028 -17.28 64.36 0.56
CA TRP A 1028 -18.40 63.94 1.43
C TRP A 1028 -17.97 63.60 2.88
N GLU A 1029 -18.89 63.87 3.82
CA GLU A 1029 -19.20 63.18 5.09
C GLU A 1029 -18.10 62.78 6.11
N GLU A 1030 -18.22 63.35 7.32
CA GLU A 1030 -17.55 62.92 8.56
C GLU A 1030 -18.19 61.62 9.11
N GLY A 1031 -17.40 60.64 9.56
CA GLY A 1031 -17.99 59.43 10.17
C GLY A 1031 -17.08 58.24 10.50
N ASP A 1032 -15.97 58.44 11.21
CA ASP A 1032 -15.46 57.55 12.28
C ASP A 1032 -14.09 58.04 12.80
N TRP A 1033 -14.10 58.76 13.94
CA TRP A 1033 -12.89 59.17 14.68
C TRP A 1033 -12.95 58.62 16.11
N ASP A 1034 -12.91 57.30 16.25
CA ASP A 1034 -12.99 56.63 17.57
C ASP A 1034 -12.30 55.24 17.58
N ASN A 1035 -11.03 55.15 17.12
CA ASN A 1035 -10.05 54.11 17.53
C ASN A 1035 -8.64 54.29 16.91
N ALA A 1036 -7.87 55.26 17.42
CA ALA A 1036 -6.41 55.36 17.21
C ALA A 1036 -5.79 56.29 18.28
N GLY A 1037 -6.00 55.99 19.56
CA GLY A 1037 -5.76 56.95 20.65
C GLY A 1037 -5.45 56.31 22.00
N ALA A 1038 -4.42 55.46 22.06
CA ALA A 1038 -3.87 54.94 23.30
C ALA A 1038 -2.36 55.19 23.35
N SER A 1039 -1.95 56.20 24.13
CA SER A 1039 -0.54 56.49 24.40
C SER A 1039 0.06 55.46 25.34
N ILE A 1040 1.30 55.02 25.07
CA ILE A 1040 2.14 54.31 26.04
C ILE A 1040 3.36 55.21 26.31
N ASP A 1041 3.41 55.81 27.49
CA ASP A 1041 4.62 56.47 27.99
C ASP A 1041 5.66 55.39 28.34
N VAL A 1042 6.72 55.26 27.55
CA VAL A 1042 7.85 54.37 27.88
C VAL A 1042 8.80 55.09 28.82
N HIS A 1043 8.81 54.69 30.10
CA HIS A 1043 9.75 55.21 31.09
C HIS A 1043 10.98 54.29 31.15
N VAL A 1044 12.09 54.72 30.54
CA VAL A 1044 13.35 53.97 30.54
C VAL A 1044 14.08 54.19 31.87
N ASP A 1045 14.41 53.09 32.57
CA ASP A 1045 15.36 53.06 33.70
C ASP A 1045 16.39 51.94 33.39
N PRO A 1046 17.71 52.18 33.49
CA PRO A 1046 18.66 51.41 32.70
C PRO A 1046 19.20 50.14 33.39
N GLY A 1047 19.09 49.01 32.68
CA GLY A 1047 20.02 47.89 32.81
C GLY A 1047 19.49 46.62 33.46
N THR A 1048 19.02 45.68 32.64
CA THR A 1048 19.42 44.26 32.67
C THR A 1048 19.16 43.68 31.27
N VAL A 1049 20.15 43.05 30.66
CA VAL A 1049 19.97 42.36 29.36
C VAL A 1049 19.24 41.05 29.63
N HIS A 1050 18.01 40.93 29.13
CA HIS A 1050 17.22 39.70 29.19
C HIS A 1050 17.24 38.97 27.85
N ILE A 1051 17.54 37.67 27.88
CA ILE A 1051 17.50 36.79 26.70
C ILE A 1051 16.04 36.37 26.50
N THR A 1052 15.34 37.01 25.57
CA THR A 1052 13.89 36.82 25.36
C THR A 1052 13.54 35.69 24.38
N GLY A 1053 14.39 35.43 23.37
CA GLY A 1053 14.06 34.47 22.30
C GLY A 1053 13.80 33.03 22.76
N LEU A 1054 14.51 32.55 23.80
CA LEU A 1054 14.36 31.17 24.27
C LEU A 1054 12.99 30.91 24.93
N GLY A 1055 12.40 31.93 25.56
CA GLY A 1055 11.07 31.82 26.19
C GLY A 1055 9.95 31.68 25.16
N ALA A 1056 10.04 32.41 24.05
CA ALA A 1056 9.08 32.31 22.94
C ALA A 1056 9.14 30.93 22.28
N ALA A 1057 10.33 30.45 21.91
CA ALA A 1057 10.50 29.14 21.28
C ALA A 1057 10.01 27.98 22.16
N ILE A 1058 10.30 28.01 23.47
CA ILE A 1058 9.79 27.00 24.42
C ILE A 1058 8.27 27.13 24.59
N GLY A 1059 7.73 28.36 24.58
CA GLY A 1059 6.29 28.62 24.58
C GLY A 1059 5.57 28.03 23.37
N ASP A 1060 6.08 28.27 22.15
CA ASP A 1060 5.50 27.75 20.90
C ASP A 1060 5.57 26.23 20.82
N ILE A 1061 6.66 25.60 21.28
CA ILE A 1061 6.80 24.14 21.38
C ILE A 1061 5.79 23.58 22.40
N ALA A 1062 5.65 24.22 23.57
CA ALA A 1062 4.69 23.81 24.60
C ALA A 1062 3.24 23.99 24.15
N GLU A 1063 2.89 25.09 23.48
CA GLU A 1063 1.55 25.33 22.94
C GLU A 1063 1.24 24.37 21.77
N THR A 1064 2.24 24.01 20.96
CA THR A 1064 2.12 22.96 19.94
C THR A 1064 1.85 21.59 20.57
N ALA A 1065 2.55 21.22 21.65
CA ALA A 1065 2.31 19.99 22.39
C ALA A 1065 0.92 19.98 23.08
N LEU A 1066 0.50 21.10 23.67
CA LEU A 1066 -0.84 21.29 24.25
C LEU A 1066 -1.95 21.20 23.18
N SER A 1067 -1.69 21.68 21.96
CA SER A 1067 -2.59 21.59 20.81
C SER A 1067 -2.77 20.14 20.32
N ALA A 1068 -1.73 19.30 20.45
CA ALA A 1068 -1.80 17.88 20.15
C ALA A 1068 -2.54 17.08 21.25
N ALA A 1069 -2.22 17.30 22.52
CA ALA A 1069 -2.66 16.48 23.66
C ALA A 1069 -4.03 16.87 24.25
N GLY A 1070 -5.07 16.79 23.41
CA GLY A 1070 -6.42 17.26 23.73
C GLY A 1070 -7.09 16.63 24.97
N SER A 1071 -7.46 17.48 25.92
CA SER A 1071 -8.43 17.26 27.02
C SER A 1071 -8.04 16.42 28.25
N ALA A 1072 -7.07 15.51 28.17
CA ALA A 1072 -6.66 14.67 29.31
C ALA A 1072 -5.85 15.45 30.37
N LEU A 1073 -5.00 16.38 29.95
CA LEU A 1073 -3.96 17.01 30.79
C LEU A 1073 -4.45 17.98 31.90
N ARG A 1074 -5.77 18.18 32.08
CA ARG A 1074 -6.32 19.19 33.02
C ARG A 1074 -6.10 18.89 34.53
N SER A 1075 -5.42 17.81 34.86
CA SER A 1075 -5.06 17.44 36.24
C SER A 1075 -3.59 17.72 36.59
N ILE A 1076 -2.75 18.06 35.61
CA ILE A 1076 -1.35 18.46 35.84
C ILE A 1076 -1.31 19.99 35.85
N ASP A 1077 -0.63 20.56 36.84
CA ASP A 1077 -0.54 22.01 37.07
C ASP A 1077 0.48 22.68 36.13
N PHE A 1078 0.17 22.63 34.83
CA PHE A 1078 1.04 23.18 33.78
C PHE A 1078 1.19 24.71 33.87
N GLU A 1079 0.25 25.45 34.48
CA GLU A 1079 0.45 26.87 34.77
C GLU A 1079 1.64 27.07 35.72
N ASN A 1080 1.78 26.27 36.79
CA ASN A 1080 2.97 26.33 37.64
C ASN A 1080 4.25 25.87 36.91
N VAL A 1081 4.19 24.86 36.04
CA VAL A 1081 5.37 24.37 35.29
C VAL A 1081 5.87 25.42 34.30
N LEU A 1082 4.97 25.99 33.48
CA LEU A 1082 5.30 27.09 32.55
C LEU A 1082 5.76 28.33 33.32
N TRP A 1083 5.07 28.72 34.39
CA TRP A 1083 5.48 29.88 35.19
C TRP A 1083 6.88 29.72 35.79
N THR A 1084 7.24 28.51 36.27
CA THR A 1084 8.60 28.23 36.78
C THR A 1084 9.65 28.30 35.68
N ILE A 1085 9.34 27.81 34.48
CA ILE A 1085 10.22 27.89 33.30
C ILE A 1085 10.41 29.35 32.87
N GLU A 1086 9.33 30.14 32.78
CA GLU A 1086 9.39 31.55 32.38
C GLU A 1086 10.08 32.46 33.41
N HIS A 1087 9.90 32.21 34.71
CA HIS A 1087 10.27 33.16 35.77
C HIS A 1087 11.45 32.73 36.67
N GLU A 1088 11.83 31.44 36.74
CA GLU A 1088 12.92 30.98 37.65
C GLU A 1088 14.19 30.47 36.94
N LEU A 1089 14.30 30.55 35.60
CA LEU A 1089 15.46 30.06 34.81
C LEU A 1089 16.84 30.67 35.17
N SER A 1090 16.92 31.59 36.14
CA SER A 1090 18.16 32.01 36.79
C SER A 1090 18.68 31.07 37.90
N SER A 1091 17.87 30.11 38.38
CA SER A 1091 18.16 29.37 39.62
C SER A 1091 17.51 27.99 39.81
N VAL A 1092 16.81 27.41 38.82
CA VAL A 1092 16.22 26.07 38.93
C VAL A 1092 17.29 24.97 38.98
N ASP A 1093 17.15 24.04 39.93
CA ASP A 1093 17.93 22.79 39.96
C ASP A 1093 17.37 21.81 38.92
N VAL A 1094 18.08 21.68 37.79
CA VAL A 1094 17.71 20.83 36.66
C VAL A 1094 17.51 19.38 37.06
N ASP A 1095 18.29 18.86 38.01
CA ASP A 1095 18.16 17.47 38.45
C ASP A 1095 16.84 17.27 39.22
N ALA A 1096 16.43 18.24 40.05
CA ALA A 1096 15.15 18.21 40.77
C ALA A 1096 13.92 18.48 39.87
N TRP A 1097 14.08 19.25 38.79
CA TRP A 1097 13.01 19.49 37.81
C TRP A 1097 12.69 18.22 37.00
N VAL A 1098 13.71 17.49 36.53
CA VAL A 1098 13.50 16.21 35.82
C VAL A 1098 12.88 15.16 36.74
N ASP A 1099 13.42 14.98 37.96
CA ASP A 1099 12.83 14.08 38.96
C ASP A 1099 11.35 14.42 39.25
N HIS A 1100 10.97 15.70 39.22
CA HIS A 1100 9.58 16.13 39.38
C HIS A 1100 8.72 15.77 38.16
N VAL A 1101 9.16 16.08 36.93
CA VAL A 1101 8.41 15.76 35.70
C VAL A 1101 8.23 14.25 35.55
N GLU A 1102 9.29 13.46 35.75
CA GLU A 1102 9.22 11.98 35.69
C GLU A 1102 8.21 11.42 36.71
N SER A 1103 8.14 12.00 37.91
CA SER A 1103 7.15 11.60 38.92
C SER A 1103 5.68 11.83 38.53
N GLN A 1104 5.39 12.68 37.54
CA GLN A 1104 4.03 12.98 37.08
C GLN A 1104 3.63 12.25 35.78
N ILE A 1105 4.60 11.82 34.95
CA ILE A 1105 4.32 11.20 33.65
C ILE A 1105 4.09 9.68 33.69
N HIS A 1106 4.62 8.97 34.69
CA HIS A 1106 4.47 7.50 34.85
C HIS A 1106 3.02 6.98 35.08
N HIS A 1107 2.02 7.84 34.92
CA HIS A 1107 0.59 7.52 35.00
C HIS A 1107 -0.18 8.00 33.75
N LEU A 1108 0.53 8.33 32.66
CA LEU A 1108 -0.02 8.76 31.38
C LEU A 1108 -0.09 7.58 30.38
N ASP A 1109 -0.80 7.81 29.28
CA ASP A 1109 -0.81 6.91 28.12
C ASP A 1109 0.56 6.96 27.42
N HIS A 1110 1.04 5.83 26.88
CA HIS A 1110 2.40 5.69 26.35
C HIS A 1110 2.69 6.68 25.21
N GLU A 1111 1.71 6.96 24.34
CA GLU A 1111 1.87 7.94 23.25
C GLU A 1111 2.06 9.38 23.79
N ILE A 1112 1.47 9.69 24.95
CA ILE A 1112 1.61 10.97 25.66
C ILE A 1112 2.92 11.01 26.46
N GLU A 1113 3.28 9.94 27.17
CA GLU A 1113 4.55 9.85 27.91
C GLU A 1113 5.74 10.00 26.96
N SER A 1114 5.72 9.32 25.80
CA SER A 1114 6.75 9.47 24.75
C SER A 1114 6.83 10.92 24.25
N SER A 1115 5.69 11.58 24.03
CA SER A 1115 5.64 12.98 23.56
C SER A 1115 6.22 13.96 24.60
N VAL A 1116 5.92 13.77 25.89
CA VAL A 1116 6.47 14.62 26.96
C VAL A 1116 7.96 14.33 27.21
N ARG A 1117 8.39 13.07 27.12
CA ARG A 1117 9.82 12.71 27.18
C ARG A 1117 10.61 13.32 26.02
N PHE A 1118 10.04 13.37 24.82
CA PHE A 1118 10.67 14.01 23.66
C PHE A 1118 10.83 15.52 23.86
N ALA A 1119 9.77 16.23 24.24
CA ALA A 1119 9.86 17.67 24.54
C ALA A 1119 10.83 17.98 25.70
N MET A 1120 10.93 17.09 26.70
CA MET A 1120 11.93 17.21 27.78
C MET A 1120 13.36 17.01 27.26
N ILE A 1121 13.59 16.12 26.29
CA ILE A 1121 14.91 15.96 25.63
C ILE A 1121 15.30 17.22 24.86
N GLU A 1122 14.39 17.80 24.08
CA GLU A 1122 14.65 19.04 23.33
C GLU A 1122 14.93 20.23 24.26
N ALA A 1123 14.15 20.39 25.34
CA ALA A 1123 14.37 21.44 26.34
C ALA A 1123 15.74 21.30 27.04
N LEU A 1124 16.14 20.07 27.40
CA LEU A 1124 17.44 19.79 28.00
C LEU A 1124 18.59 19.99 26.99
N GLU A 1125 18.39 19.69 25.71
CA GLU A 1125 19.36 19.98 24.65
C GLU A 1125 19.53 21.50 24.43
N GLY A 1126 18.43 22.26 24.42
CA GLY A 1126 18.45 23.73 24.37
C GLY A 1126 19.18 24.35 25.56
N ILE A 1127 18.88 23.91 26.80
CA ILE A 1127 19.59 24.34 28.01
C ILE A 1127 21.08 24.00 27.95
N ALA A 1128 21.44 22.83 27.42
CA ALA A 1128 22.83 22.41 27.30
C ALA A 1128 23.62 23.26 26.29
N LYS A 1129 23.03 23.57 25.13
CA LYS A 1129 23.60 24.39 24.05
C LYS A 1129 23.66 25.88 24.40
N ALA A 1130 22.64 26.44 25.05
CA ALA A 1130 22.54 27.88 25.32
C ALA A 1130 23.60 28.42 26.30
N ARG A 1131 24.22 27.56 27.11
CA ARG A 1131 25.34 27.92 28.00
C ARG A 1131 26.39 26.79 28.09
N PRO A 1132 27.26 26.63 27.09
CA PRO A 1132 28.31 25.62 27.11
C PRO A 1132 29.18 25.75 28.37
N ASN A 1133 29.63 24.62 28.91
CA ASN A 1133 30.49 24.56 30.10
C ASN A 1133 29.93 25.21 31.40
N SER A 1134 28.64 25.56 31.46
CA SER A 1134 27.94 25.97 32.69
C SER A 1134 27.69 24.80 33.66
N ALA A 1135 27.28 25.10 34.90
CA ALA A 1135 26.84 24.06 35.85
C ALA A 1135 25.56 23.37 35.36
N ASP A 1136 24.69 24.15 34.71
CA ASP A 1136 23.34 23.80 34.31
C ASP A 1136 23.35 22.96 33.03
N SER A 1137 24.18 23.33 32.04
CA SER A 1137 24.48 22.49 30.87
C SER A 1137 25.10 21.15 31.29
N ARG A 1138 26.02 21.14 32.27
CA ARG A 1138 26.52 19.89 32.86
C ARG A 1138 25.44 19.10 33.62
N ALA A 1139 24.35 19.72 34.08
CA ALA A 1139 23.22 19.01 34.69
C ALA A 1139 22.28 18.44 33.63
N ALA A 1140 21.91 19.23 32.62
CA ALA A 1140 21.12 18.77 31.48
C ALA A 1140 21.77 17.58 30.75
N VAL A 1141 23.09 17.63 30.52
CA VAL A 1141 23.86 16.50 29.95
C VAL A 1141 23.94 15.28 30.89
N ARG A 1142 23.73 15.44 32.21
CA ARG A 1142 23.55 14.30 33.15
C ARG A 1142 22.11 13.79 33.20
N ALA A 1143 21.11 14.63 32.91
CA ALA A 1143 19.72 14.23 32.81
C ALA A 1143 19.46 13.43 31.52
N LEU A 1144 19.86 13.96 30.36
CA LEU A 1144 19.77 13.26 29.07
C LEU A 1144 20.42 11.86 29.09
N LYS A 1145 21.56 11.72 29.80
CA LYS A 1145 22.27 10.44 30.01
C LYS A 1145 21.64 9.51 31.06
N ARG A 1146 20.65 9.96 31.82
CA ARG A 1146 19.83 9.11 32.72
C ARG A 1146 18.56 8.61 32.05
N MET A 1147 18.05 9.33 31.05
CA MET A 1147 16.82 8.98 30.33
C MET A 1147 16.98 7.79 29.37
N ASP A 1148 18.22 7.42 29.03
CA ASP A 1148 18.61 6.16 28.36
C ASP A 1148 17.82 5.81 27.06
N THR A 1149 17.47 6.82 26.25
CA THR A 1149 16.73 6.64 24.99
C THR A 1149 17.61 6.88 23.76
N LYS A 1150 17.21 6.37 22.58
CA LYS A 1150 17.89 6.62 21.30
C LYS A 1150 17.98 8.13 20.98
N GLU A 1151 16.92 8.90 21.29
CA GLU A 1151 16.91 10.35 21.07
C GLU A 1151 17.68 11.15 22.13
N SER A 1152 17.66 10.76 23.42
CA SER A 1152 18.49 11.42 24.43
C SER A 1152 19.99 11.15 24.22
N HIS A 1153 20.34 9.99 23.64
CA HIS A 1153 21.69 9.70 23.16
C HIS A 1153 22.09 10.53 21.93
N LYS A 1154 21.23 10.68 20.93
CA LYS A 1154 21.46 11.59 19.78
C LYS A 1154 21.64 13.03 20.25
N ALA A 1155 20.80 13.53 21.14
CA ALA A 1155 20.94 14.84 21.77
C ALA A 1155 22.31 15.01 22.43
N VAL A 1156 22.73 14.03 23.23
CA VAL A 1156 24.06 14.00 23.88
C VAL A 1156 25.22 13.86 22.89
N LYS A 1157 25.01 13.33 21.68
CA LYS A 1157 25.98 13.38 20.58
C LYS A 1157 26.07 14.81 20.04
N ARG A 1158 24.96 15.37 19.54
CA ARG A 1158 24.85 16.75 19.01
C ARG A 1158 25.44 17.80 19.95
N ILE A 1159 25.18 17.71 21.26
CA ILE A 1159 25.71 18.65 22.27
C ILE A 1159 27.25 18.58 22.39
N LYS A 1160 27.88 17.40 22.21
CA LYS A 1160 29.35 17.29 22.19
C LYS A 1160 29.93 17.86 20.91
N ASP A 1161 29.27 17.59 19.79
CA ASP A 1161 29.74 17.97 18.46
C ASP A 1161 29.72 19.51 18.32
N CYS A 1162 28.83 20.20 19.04
CA CYS A 1162 28.84 21.66 19.22
C CYS A 1162 29.97 22.24 20.12
N ASP A 1163 30.68 21.44 20.93
CA ASP A 1163 31.73 21.93 21.87
C ASP A 1163 33.10 22.11 21.16
N CYS A 1164 33.06 22.34 19.83
CA CYS A 1164 34.19 22.36 18.90
C CYS A 1164 34.41 23.70 18.17
N HIS A 1165 33.99 24.83 18.77
CA HIS A 1165 34.39 26.17 18.30
C HIS A 1165 34.71 27.17 19.43
#